data_AF-A0A8B8B1K3-F1
#
_entry.id   AF-A0A8B8B1K3-F1
#
_cell.length_a   1.000
_cell.length_b   1.000
_cell.length_c   1.000
_cell.angle_alpha   90.00
_cell.angle_beta   90.00
_cell.angle_gamma   90.00
#
_symmetry.space_group_name_H-M   'P 1'
#
loop_
_entity.id
_entity.type
_entity.pdbx_description
1 polymer ?
#
loop_
_entity_poly.entity_id
_entity_poly.type
_entity_poly.pdbx_seq_one_letter_code
_entity_poly.pdbx_strand_id
1 'polypeptide(L)'
;MKKIDFFLFLHVIYMFGHLLMAAEYEFPVFPVDKCPLSKEDWDMRSIQLKCNKTHGYHCVPNRHLTSLIEFCSSQGPKVPIEAGNCVHLAGRGRLNQIPCQTVFSSGCPDTFFFSQDIYKFPKCLEINTKLRCFVGNADCMLDRCLKKLADKQNTTIASREKICSEDASKKSNESKSGVNIFCKEDNMPSDNVPAIVGSLVTVIFLLILLGLAMVLFFRLRNKRMTKTQKGKISESIDVLKLDEGISLLEKDEKDKTNHQKKIKRIPGLHNRGFDDLHLAAKDGNLEKFIEIWETLSQRNKDNLDSRTGDGRNCLHIAAFFGHFDICSHILRNNKNLFSKKDNNKMNPAHWAALGGKINILKLMMSFGCDLAEKTEKYEENIVLFACIGDWIDVCKFAANHATYKSLLHAKNREGWNPIQYAAKRGYFEIFKFLYTNGVDCYSESFKTGKTCLHTACENGQVDICKFILNKNPDLKDKEDYNHQHAGHFAAKSGSTEILFALNEKADLPFFKKVATDNINILHIACKYGNLNFCKQLENWGILNDLCQDITEKGWNAALFITERCVDEEKRIQILELLTKNGLDVYHVSRAGKTILYNACVNQSKELVKYLLKHFPALVGIERALDPTLASKSEMINAIFDDFKRKMSKRDKVHATD
;
A
#
# COMPACT_ATOMS: atom_id res chain seq x y z
N MET A 1 -34.83 -19.44 -16.98
CA MET A 1 -34.46 -18.06 -17.43
C MET A 1 -34.07 -17.27 -16.18
N LYS A 2 -33.05 -16.40 -16.14
CA LYS A 2 -32.00 -16.08 -17.13
C LYS A 2 -30.63 -16.47 -16.55
N LYS A 3 -29.69 -16.90 -17.39
CA LYS A 3 -28.32 -17.27 -16.94
C LYS A 3 -27.24 -17.08 -18.03
N ILE A 4 -27.49 -16.17 -18.97
CA ILE A 4 -26.73 -16.06 -20.23
C ILE A 4 -25.91 -14.75 -20.28
N ASP A 5 -26.38 -13.67 -19.66
CA ASP A 5 -25.81 -12.32 -19.84
C ASP A 5 -24.40 -12.12 -19.21
N PHE A 6 -24.03 -12.91 -18.20
CA PHE A 6 -22.78 -12.70 -17.45
C PHE A 6 -21.50 -13.05 -18.23
N PHE A 7 -21.54 -14.08 -19.08
CA PHE A 7 -20.38 -14.53 -19.85
C PHE A 7 -19.98 -13.55 -20.96
N LEU A 8 -20.95 -12.78 -21.47
CA LEU A 8 -20.71 -11.75 -22.48
C LEU A 8 -20.02 -10.51 -21.90
N PHE A 9 -20.32 -10.18 -20.63
CA PHE A 9 -19.78 -9.00 -19.94
C PHE A 9 -18.30 -9.15 -19.57
N LEU A 10 -17.89 -10.34 -19.11
CA LEU A 10 -16.51 -10.62 -18.72
C LEU A 10 -15.52 -10.50 -19.89
N HIS A 11 -15.98 -10.86 -21.10
CA HIS A 11 -15.16 -10.83 -22.32
C HIS A 11 -14.84 -9.41 -22.82
N VAL A 12 -15.65 -8.42 -22.45
CA VAL A 12 -15.45 -7.01 -22.83
C VAL A 12 -14.40 -6.33 -21.95
N ILE A 13 -14.44 -6.60 -20.63
CA ILE A 13 -13.48 -6.03 -19.67
C ILE A 13 -12.06 -6.56 -19.92
N TYR A 14 -11.92 -7.79 -20.41
CA TYR A 14 -10.61 -8.37 -20.73
C TYR A 14 -9.93 -7.77 -21.98
N MET A 15 -10.64 -6.95 -22.77
CA MET A 15 -10.15 -6.36 -24.03
C MET A 15 -9.66 -4.90 -23.90
N PHE A 16 -9.92 -4.23 -22.78
CA PHE A 16 -9.51 -2.85 -22.51
C PHE A 16 -9.11 -2.69 -21.02
N GLY A 17 -7.90 -2.26 -20.66
CA GLY A 17 -6.76 -1.93 -21.52
C GLY A 17 -5.54 -1.50 -20.69
N HIS A 18 -4.44 -2.23 -20.82
CA HIS A 18 -3.11 -1.74 -20.46
C HIS A 18 -2.63 -0.65 -21.44
N LEU A 19 -1.56 0.10 -21.08
CA LEU A 19 -0.91 1.24 -21.78
C LEU A 19 -1.63 2.62 -21.61
N LEU A 20 -0.94 3.77 -21.51
CA LEU A 20 0.44 4.05 -21.04
C LEU A 20 0.64 5.58 -20.74
N MET A 21 1.70 5.90 -19.99
CA MET A 21 2.46 7.18 -19.94
C MET A 21 1.86 8.48 -19.34
N ALA A 22 2.83 9.29 -18.87
CA ALA A 22 2.86 10.68 -18.40
C ALA A 22 1.61 11.59 -18.50
N ALA A 23 1.32 12.30 -17.39
CA ALA A 23 0.31 13.36 -17.34
C ALA A 23 0.78 14.65 -18.06
N GLU A 24 0.02 15.07 -19.06
CA GLU A 24 0.38 16.10 -20.05
C GLU A 24 -0.04 17.54 -19.65
N TYR A 25 -0.69 17.73 -18.49
CA TYR A 25 -1.41 18.97 -18.11
C TYR A 25 -1.05 19.49 -16.71
N GLU A 26 -1.17 20.81 -16.52
CA GLU A 26 -0.78 21.51 -15.28
C GLU A 26 -1.86 21.54 -14.17
N PHE A 27 -3.03 20.95 -14.42
CA PHE A 27 -4.11 20.76 -13.43
C PHE A 27 -4.67 19.32 -13.51
N PRO A 28 -5.51 18.87 -12.54
CA PRO A 28 -6.15 17.56 -12.62
C PRO A 28 -7.04 17.44 -13.87
N VAL A 29 -6.69 16.49 -14.72
CA VAL A 29 -7.40 16.15 -15.96
C VAL A 29 -7.76 14.67 -15.90
N PHE A 30 -9.00 14.34 -16.22
CA PHE A 30 -9.52 12.98 -16.13
C PHE A 30 -9.94 12.50 -17.52
N PRO A 31 -9.45 11.36 -18.03
CA PRO A 31 -9.91 10.81 -19.30
C PRO A 31 -11.35 10.30 -19.16
N VAL A 32 -12.16 10.52 -20.20
CA VAL A 32 -13.55 10.08 -20.26
C VAL A 32 -13.88 9.56 -21.66
N ASP A 33 -14.78 8.58 -21.77
CA ASP A 33 -15.12 7.98 -23.08
C ASP A 33 -16.03 8.88 -23.92
N LYS A 34 -16.87 9.70 -23.25
CA LYS A 34 -17.76 10.69 -23.86
C LYS A 34 -17.93 11.90 -22.95
N CYS A 35 -18.02 13.08 -23.56
CA CYS A 35 -18.45 14.29 -22.87
C CYS A 35 -19.98 14.31 -22.65
N PRO A 36 -20.49 15.08 -21.69
CA PRO A 36 -21.93 15.21 -21.46
C PRO A 36 -22.66 15.73 -22.70
N LEU A 37 -23.84 15.16 -22.99
CA LEU A 37 -24.64 15.45 -24.19
C LEU A 37 -25.93 16.23 -23.87
N SER A 38 -26.30 16.33 -22.59
CA SER A 38 -27.34 17.21 -22.07
C SER A 38 -26.73 18.33 -21.22
N LYS A 39 -27.53 19.36 -20.92
CA LYS A 39 -27.09 20.44 -20.02
C LYS A 39 -27.07 19.95 -18.57
N GLU A 40 -28.03 19.11 -18.22
CA GLU A 40 -28.27 18.57 -16.89
C GLU A 40 -27.09 17.69 -16.46
N ASP A 41 -26.58 16.84 -17.36
CA ASP A 41 -25.35 16.06 -17.16
C ASP A 41 -24.11 16.96 -17.07
N TRP A 42 -24.03 18.02 -17.88
CA TRP A 42 -22.91 18.97 -17.88
C TRP A 42 -22.80 19.73 -16.54
N ASP A 43 -23.91 20.25 -16.05
CA ASP A 43 -24.00 20.92 -14.74
C ASP A 43 -23.76 19.91 -13.58
N MET A 44 -24.18 18.64 -13.72
CA MET A 44 -23.90 17.58 -12.74
C MET A 44 -22.41 17.24 -12.64
N ARG A 45 -21.71 17.00 -13.77
CA ARG A 45 -20.25 16.76 -13.78
C ARG A 45 -19.47 17.95 -13.24
N SER A 46 -19.90 19.16 -13.59
CA SER A 46 -19.35 20.41 -13.06
C SER A 46 -19.40 20.46 -11.53
N ILE A 47 -20.54 20.14 -10.92
CA ILE A 47 -20.69 20.06 -9.46
C ILE A 47 -19.83 18.94 -8.87
N GLN A 48 -19.79 17.76 -9.51
CA GLN A 48 -19.06 16.58 -9.01
C GLN A 48 -17.54 16.81 -8.95
N LEU A 49 -16.98 17.48 -9.96
CA LEU A 49 -15.56 17.90 -10.00
C LEU A 49 -15.30 19.21 -9.22
N LYS A 50 -16.35 19.82 -8.66
CA LYS A 50 -16.31 21.09 -7.91
C LYS A 50 -15.81 22.28 -8.74
N CYS A 51 -16.06 22.22 -10.04
CA CYS A 51 -15.91 23.34 -10.95
C CYS A 51 -16.87 24.48 -10.52
N ASN A 52 -16.51 25.72 -10.83
CA ASN A 52 -17.23 26.91 -10.38
C ASN A 52 -17.23 28.02 -11.44
N LYS A 53 -17.78 29.19 -11.12
CA LYS A 53 -17.94 30.28 -12.10
C LYS A 53 -16.63 30.87 -12.65
N THR A 54 -15.48 30.68 -11.99
CA THR A 54 -14.16 31.06 -12.52
C THR A 54 -13.38 29.87 -13.07
N HIS A 55 -13.54 28.69 -12.45
CA HIS A 55 -12.94 27.44 -12.92
C HIS A 55 -14.04 26.56 -13.51
N GLY A 56 -14.48 26.90 -14.72
CA GLY A 56 -15.63 26.25 -15.38
C GLY A 56 -15.32 24.82 -15.78
N TYR A 57 -16.33 23.96 -15.77
CA TYR A 57 -16.21 22.59 -16.30
C TYR A 57 -16.12 22.61 -17.83
N HIS A 58 -15.17 21.85 -18.35
CA HIS A 58 -15.01 21.59 -19.78
C HIS A 58 -14.77 20.10 -20.01
N CYS A 59 -15.25 19.61 -21.15
CA CYS A 59 -14.86 18.31 -21.69
C CYS A 59 -14.60 18.46 -23.19
N VAL A 60 -13.39 18.10 -23.61
CA VAL A 60 -12.81 18.35 -24.95
C VAL A 60 -11.72 17.30 -25.24
N PRO A 61 -11.14 17.23 -26.46
CA PRO A 61 -9.95 16.42 -26.71
C PRO A 61 -8.71 16.88 -25.94
N ASN A 62 -7.82 15.93 -25.69
CA ASN A 62 -6.45 16.19 -25.28
C ASN A 62 -5.64 16.81 -26.43
N ARG A 63 -4.49 17.44 -26.10
CA ARG A 63 -3.56 18.15 -26.99
C ARG A 63 -3.05 17.33 -28.18
N HIS A 64 -2.98 16.01 -28.04
CA HIS A 64 -2.58 15.11 -29.14
C HIS A 64 -3.75 14.61 -30.01
N LEU A 65 -4.99 15.03 -29.73
CA LEU A 65 -6.23 14.60 -30.41
C LEU A 65 -6.40 13.07 -30.41
N THR A 66 -6.04 12.43 -29.28
CA THR A 66 -6.04 10.98 -29.08
C THR A 66 -7.12 10.48 -28.11
N SER A 67 -7.57 11.31 -27.17
CA SER A 67 -8.61 10.95 -26.18
C SER A 67 -9.42 12.17 -25.75
N LEU A 68 -10.67 11.96 -25.31
CA LEU A 68 -11.44 12.98 -24.60
C LEU A 68 -10.99 13.06 -23.13
N ILE A 69 -11.12 14.25 -22.56
CA ILE A 69 -10.75 14.58 -21.19
C ILE A 69 -11.71 15.60 -20.59
N GLU A 70 -12.01 15.48 -19.30
CA GLU A 70 -12.78 16.44 -18.52
C GLU A 70 -11.92 17.10 -17.41
N PHE A 71 -12.20 18.37 -17.11
CA PHE A 71 -11.43 19.18 -16.15
C PHE A 71 -12.17 20.48 -15.80
N CYS A 72 -11.73 21.17 -14.74
CA CYS A 72 -12.13 22.54 -14.44
C CYS A 72 -11.05 23.51 -14.97
N SER A 73 -11.34 24.35 -15.97
CA SER A 73 -10.39 25.36 -16.48
C SER A 73 -10.65 26.75 -15.93
N SER A 74 -9.58 27.43 -15.53
CA SER A 74 -9.55 28.81 -15.04
C SER A 74 -9.97 29.86 -16.08
N GLN A 75 -10.20 29.48 -17.34
CA GLN A 75 -10.76 30.34 -18.38
C GLN A 75 -12.28 30.59 -18.21
N GLY A 76 -12.90 30.15 -17.10
CA GLY A 76 -14.34 30.22 -16.87
C GLY A 76 -15.13 29.22 -17.73
N PRO A 77 -16.47 29.13 -17.55
CA PRO A 77 -17.30 28.21 -18.32
C PRO A 77 -17.57 28.67 -19.76
N LYS A 78 -17.45 29.97 -20.05
CA LYS A 78 -17.87 30.60 -21.32
C LYS A 78 -16.70 31.12 -22.14
N VAL A 79 -15.81 30.23 -22.57
CA VAL A 79 -14.84 30.55 -23.64
C VAL A 79 -15.59 30.62 -24.99
N PRO A 80 -15.51 31.73 -25.75
CA PRO A 80 -16.17 31.88 -27.05
C PRO A 80 -15.44 31.10 -28.15
N ILE A 81 -16.19 30.53 -29.10
CA ILE A 81 -15.68 29.73 -30.21
C ILE A 81 -16.36 30.18 -31.51
N GLU A 82 -15.55 30.44 -32.54
CA GLU A 82 -16.03 30.98 -33.82
C GLU A 82 -16.67 29.90 -34.72
N ALA A 83 -17.54 30.35 -35.64
CA ALA A 83 -18.16 29.47 -36.63
C ALA A 83 -17.09 28.84 -37.53
N GLY A 84 -17.18 27.53 -37.76
CA GLY A 84 -16.19 26.79 -38.55
C GLY A 84 -14.93 26.36 -37.80
N ASN A 85 -14.85 26.56 -36.48
CA ASN A 85 -13.78 26.06 -35.62
C ASN A 85 -14.32 25.04 -34.59
N CYS A 86 -13.47 24.09 -34.17
CA CYS A 86 -13.70 23.31 -32.93
C CYS A 86 -12.55 23.58 -31.94
N VAL A 87 -12.60 22.95 -30.75
CA VAL A 87 -11.72 23.29 -29.62
C VAL A 87 -11.08 22.04 -29.00
N HIS A 88 -9.86 22.17 -28.51
CA HIS A 88 -9.16 21.14 -27.73
C HIS A 88 -8.36 21.75 -26.58
N LEU A 89 -7.97 20.94 -25.59
CA LEU A 89 -7.04 21.39 -24.55
C LEU A 89 -5.61 21.41 -25.10
N ALA A 90 -4.93 22.54 -24.98
CA ALA A 90 -3.49 22.64 -25.21
C ALA A 90 -2.69 22.43 -23.90
N GLY A 91 -1.36 22.41 -24.01
CA GLY A 91 -0.51 22.46 -22.82
C GLY A 91 -0.82 23.70 -21.97
N ARG A 92 -0.62 23.60 -20.64
CA ARG A 92 -0.98 24.66 -19.66
C ARG A 92 -2.47 25.00 -19.56
N GLY A 93 -3.35 24.11 -20.01
CA GLY A 93 -4.77 24.19 -19.70
C GLY A 93 -5.58 25.24 -20.48
N ARG A 94 -4.99 25.84 -21.52
CA ARG A 94 -5.65 26.79 -22.42
C ARG A 94 -6.42 26.02 -23.50
N LEU A 95 -7.65 26.44 -23.78
CA LEU A 95 -8.44 25.91 -24.89
C LEU A 95 -8.00 26.56 -26.21
N ASN A 96 -7.43 25.79 -27.11
CA ASN A 96 -7.05 26.23 -28.46
C ASN A 96 -8.18 25.90 -29.45
N GLN A 97 -8.50 26.86 -30.31
CA GLN A 97 -9.39 26.64 -31.46
C GLN A 97 -8.60 26.11 -32.67
N ILE A 98 -9.19 25.19 -33.41
CA ILE A 98 -8.65 24.61 -34.64
C ILE A 98 -9.67 24.79 -35.78
N PRO A 99 -9.28 25.33 -36.95
CA PRO A 99 -10.13 25.41 -38.12
C PRO A 99 -10.60 24.04 -38.59
N CYS A 100 -11.89 23.91 -38.86
CA CYS A 100 -12.46 22.62 -39.28
C CYS A 100 -11.87 22.10 -40.58
N GLN A 101 -11.64 23.00 -41.54
CA GLN A 101 -11.24 22.64 -42.90
C GLN A 101 -9.86 21.96 -42.98
N THR A 102 -9.03 22.07 -41.93
CA THR A 102 -7.67 21.48 -41.89
C THR A 102 -7.56 20.21 -41.06
N VAL A 103 -8.54 19.88 -40.20
CA VAL A 103 -8.44 18.76 -39.23
C VAL A 103 -9.72 17.90 -39.09
N PHE A 104 -10.90 18.39 -39.51
CA PHE A 104 -12.19 17.70 -39.28
C PHE A 104 -12.99 17.54 -40.59
N SER A 105 -13.38 16.31 -40.94
CA SER A 105 -13.93 16.03 -42.28
C SER A 105 -15.40 16.41 -42.46
N SER A 106 -16.17 16.54 -41.37
CA SER A 106 -17.62 16.82 -41.38
C SER A 106 -18.12 17.16 -39.96
N GLY A 107 -19.36 17.64 -39.85
CA GLY A 107 -20.05 17.81 -38.55
C GLY A 107 -19.85 19.13 -37.80
N CYS A 108 -19.06 20.06 -38.36
CA CYS A 108 -18.68 21.31 -37.67
C CYS A 108 -19.81 22.35 -37.47
N PRO A 109 -19.65 23.30 -36.52
CA PRO A 109 -20.65 24.32 -36.21
C PRO A 109 -20.64 25.45 -37.25
N ASP A 110 -21.80 25.75 -37.83
CA ASP A 110 -21.98 26.85 -38.81
C ASP A 110 -22.22 28.21 -38.15
N THR A 111 -22.27 28.25 -36.81
CA THR A 111 -22.60 29.41 -36.00
C THR A 111 -21.69 29.49 -34.78
N PHE A 112 -21.40 30.71 -34.32
CA PHE A 112 -20.69 30.99 -33.07
C PHE A 112 -21.35 30.31 -31.85
N PHE A 113 -20.53 29.85 -30.90
CA PHE A 113 -21.00 29.21 -29.66
C PHE A 113 -20.01 29.41 -28.49
N PHE A 114 -20.38 28.95 -27.30
CA PHE A 114 -19.50 28.93 -26.12
C PHE A 114 -19.10 27.49 -25.75
N SER A 115 -17.92 27.32 -25.16
CA SER A 115 -17.40 26.04 -24.66
C SER A 115 -18.36 25.27 -23.75
N GLN A 116 -19.00 25.91 -22.75
CA GLN A 116 -20.06 25.26 -21.95
C GLN A 116 -21.25 24.74 -22.78
N ASP A 117 -21.49 25.26 -23.98
CA ASP A 117 -22.61 24.89 -24.86
C ASP A 117 -22.20 23.84 -25.91
N ILE A 118 -20.98 23.29 -25.84
CA ILE A 118 -20.45 22.31 -26.80
C ILE A 118 -21.24 20.99 -26.82
N TYR A 119 -21.96 20.65 -25.74
CA TYR A 119 -22.90 19.52 -25.71
C TYR A 119 -24.02 19.63 -26.77
N LYS A 120 -24.34 20.84 -27.23
CA LYS A 120 -25.30 21.10 -28.33
C LYS A 120 -24.74 20.75 -29.71
N PHE A 121 -23.42 20.55 -29.81
CA PHE A 121 -22.69 20.18 -31.01
C PHE A 121 -21.99 18.83 -30.81
N PRO A 122 -22.72 17.74 -30.45
CA PRO A 122 -22.11 16.51 -29.94
C PRO A 122 -21.17 15.83 -30.93
N LYS A 123 -21.37 16.02 -32.23
CA LYS A 123 -20.48 15.50 -33.30
C LYS A 123 -19.11 16.21 -33.35
N CYS A 124 -18.98 17.37 -32.70
CA CYS A 124 -17.71 18.06 -32.44
C CYS A 124 -16.99 17.55 -31.18
N LEU A 125 -17.46 16.44 -30.60
CA LEU A 125 -16.85 15.72 -29.48
C LEU A 125 -16.45 14.27 -29.87
N GLU A 126 -16.62 13.85 -31.12
CA GLU A 126 -16.36 12.48 -31.60
C GLU A 126 -14.99 12.34 -32.33
N ILE A 127 -13.94 11.93 -31.59
CA ILE A 127 -12.57 11.79 -32.11
C ILE A 127 -12.40 10.51 -32.96
N ASN A 128 -11.84 10.62 -34.16
CA ASN A 128 -11.33 9.47 -34.93
C ASN A 128 -9.84 9.24 -34.62
N THR A 129 -9.59 8.39 -33.63
CA THR A 129 -8.26 8.04 -33.09
C THR A 129 -7.31 7.44 -34.13
N LYS A 130 -7.81 6.90 -35.24
CA LYS A 130 -7.02 6.26 -36.30
C LYS A 130 -6.38 7.25 -37.28
N LEU A 131 -6.92 8.46 -37.38
CA LEU A 131 -6.40 9.55 -38.23
C LEU A 131 -5.88 10.76 -37.43
N ARG A 132 -6.13 10.81 -36.11
CA ARG A 132 -5.90 11.98 -35.21
C ARG A 132 -6.70 13.23 -35.65
N CYS A 133 -7.90 12.98 -36.16
CA CYS A 133 -8.83 13.95 -36.75
C CYS A 133 -10.26 13.64 -36.28
N PHE A 134 -11.25 14.47 -36.63
CA PHE A 134 -12.68 14.18 -36.37
C PHE A 134 -13.41 13.77 -37.66
N VAL A 135 -14.43 12.92 -37.51
CA VAL A 135 -15.32 12.49 -38.59
C VAL A 135 -16.77 12.51 -38.11
N GLY A 136 -17.57 13.45 -38.58
CA GLY A 136 -19.01 13.48 -38.31
C GLY A 136 -19.80 12.50 -39.17
N ASN A 137 -20.69 11.72 -38.56
CA ASN A 137 -21.58 10.77 -39.24
C ASN A 137 -22.35 11.41 -40.42
N ALA A 138 -22.49 10.66 -41.52
CA ALA A 138 -23.09 11.06 -42.80
C ALA A 138 -24.49 11.68 -42.67
N ASP A 139 -25.31 11.22 -41.74
CA ASP A 139 -26.65 11.78 -41.45
C ASP A 139 -26.60 13.29 -41.15
N CYS A 140 -25.45 13.80 -40.67
CA CYS A 140 -25.23 15.22 -40.43
C CYS A 140 -25.16 16.06 -41.71
N MET A 141 -24.72 15.47 -42.83
CA MET A 141 -24.66 16.15 -44.12
C MET A 141 -26.05 16.36 -44.69
N LEU A 142 -26.93 15.34 -44.56
CA LEU A 142 -28.31 15.41 -45.02
C LEU A 142 -29.07 16.50 -44.27
N ASP A 143 -29.17 16.43 -42.94
CA ASP A 143 -29.93 17.40 -42.12
C ASP A 143 -29.40 18.85 -42.24
N ARG A 144 -28.08 19.05 -42.36
CA ARG A 144 -27.48 20.38 -42.56
C ARG A 144 -27.75 20.95 -43.95
N CYS A 145 -27.77 20.10 -44.98
CA CYS A 145 -28.17 20.51 -46.33
C CYS A 145 -29.68 20.78 -46.41
N LEU A 146 -30.52 19.95 -45.77
CA LEU A 146 -31.96 20.18 -45.66
C LEU A 146 -32.28 21.53 -45.01
N LYS A 147 -31.54 21.92 -43.96
CA LYS A 147 -31.65 23.25 -43.34
C LYS A 147 -31.17 24.38 -44.26
N LYS A 148 -30.01 24.25 -44.92
CA LYS A 148 -29.53 25.25 -45.91
C LYS A 148 -30.47 25.44 -47.10
N LEU A 149 -31.21 24.41 -47.48
CA LEU A 149 -32.26 24.50 -48.49
C LEU A 149 -33.62 24.91 -47.90
N ALA A 150 -33.85 24.77 -46.60
CA ALA A 150 -35.02 25.32 -45.91
C ALA A 150 -34.99 26.86 -45.91
N ASP A 151 -33.86 27.43 -45.52
CA ASP A 151 -33.67 28.89 -45.38
C ASP A 151 -33.53 29.60 -46.73
N LYS A 152 -33.09 28.88 -47.78
CA LYS A 152 -33.27 29.31 -49.18
C LYS A 152 -34.70 28.99 -49.63
N GLN A 153 -35.55 30.01 -49.65
CA GLN A 153 -36.96 29.88 -50.02
C GLN A 153 -37.15 29.18 -51.39
N ASN A 154 -38.30 28.50 -51.52
CA ASN A 154 -38.84 27.91 -52.76
C ASN A 154 -38.20 26.59 -53.27
N THR A 155 -37.97 25.62 -52.37
CA THR A 155 -37.87 24.18 -52.73
C THR A 155 -38.73 23.33 -51.78
N THR A 156 -39.16 22.14 -52.21
CA THR A 156 -40.01 21.21 -51.44
C THR A 156 -39.18 20.11 -50.77
N ILE A 157 -39.65 19.54 -49.65
CA ILE A 157 -38.84 18.63 -48.80
C ILE A 157 -38.16 17.51 -49.62
N ALA A 158 -38.91 16.79 -50.46
CA ALA A 158 -38.36 15.72 -51.30
C ALA A 158 -37.31 16.18 -52.33
N SER A 159 -37.42 17.41 -52.87
CA SER A 159 -36.37 17.94 -53.76
C SER A 159 -35.12 18.35 -52.99
N ARG A 160 -35.28 18.81 -51.73
CA ARG A 160 -34.17 19.07 -50.82
C ARG A 160 -33.43 17.79 -50.45
N GLU A 161 -34.15 16.75 -50.03
CA GLU A 161 -33.59 15.42 -49.72
C GLU A 161 -32.77 14.85 -50.88
N LYS A 162 -33.27 14.97 -52.12
CA LYS A 162 -32.56 14.52 -53.31
C LYS A 162 -31.24 15.28 -53.55
N ILE A 163 -31.27 16.63 -53.49
CA ILE A 163 -30.05 17.44 -53.63
C ILE A 163 -29.00 17.04 -52.58
N CYS A 164 -29.44 16.86 -51.34
CA CYS A 164 -28.55 16.54 -50.22
C CYS A 164 -27.95 15.13 -50.30
N SER A 165 -28.67 14.15 -50.87
CA SER A 165 -28.15 12.80 -51.09
C SER A 165 -27.18 12.72 -52.27
N GLU A 166 -27.41 13.46 -53.35
CA GLU A 166 -26.48 13.53 -54.48
C GLU A 166 -25.14 14.19 -54.09
N ASP A 167 -25.16 15.30 -53.34
CA ASP A 167 -23.94 15.96 -52.84
C ASP A 167 -23.17 15.11 -51.83
N ALA A 168 -23.87 14.39 -50.94
CA ALA A 168 -23.24 13.45 -50.00
C ALA A 168 -22.53 12.30 -50.72
N SER A 169 -23.12 11.78 -51.81
CA SER A 169 -22.54 10.70 -52.60
C SER A 169 -21.22 11.10 -53.27
N LYS A 170 -21.13 12.33 -53.83
CA LYS A 170 -19.92 12.82 -54.50
C LYS A 170 -18.75 12.96 -53.54
N LYS A 171 -18.97 13.54 -52.35
CA LYS A 171 -17.90 13.74 -51.36
C LYS A 171 -17.41 12.46 -50.68
N SER A 172 -18.19 11.37 -50.71
CA SER A 172 -17.70 10.06 -50.24
C SER A 172 -16.65 9.45 -51.18
N ASN A 173 -16.69 9.79 -52.48
CA ASN A 173 -15.73 9.34 -53.48
C ASN A 173 -14.42 10.15 -53.46
N GLU A 174 -14.40 11.37 -52.89
CA GLU A 174 -13.19 12.20 -52.70
C GLU A 174 -12.33 11.75 -51.49
N SER A 175 -12.35 10.47 -51.15
CA SER A 175 -11.36 9.90 -50.25
C SER A 175 -10.03 9.64 -50.98
N LYS A 176 -8.89 9.81 -50.27
CA LYS A 176 -7.51 9.34 -50.59
C LYS A 176 -6.44 10.36 -51.04
N SER A 177 -6.28 11.54 -50.40
CA SER A 177 -4.98 12.29 -50.35
C SER A 177 -4.92 13.45 -49.31
N GLY A 178 -4.05 13.40 -48.27
CA GLY A 178 -3.75 14.49 -47.27
C GLY A 178 -4.67 14.57 -46.03
N VAL A 179 -4.30 14.93 -44.76
CA VAL A 179 -3.04 15.21 -44.01
C VAL A 179 -2.39 16.62 -44.12
N ASN A 180 -2.00 17.40 -43.06
CA ASN A 180 -2.43 17.63 -41.65
C ASN A 180 -1.69 18.86 -41.01
N ILE A 181 -2.33 19.71 -40.16
CA ILE A 181 -1.82 20.99 -39.53
C ILE A 181 -2.58 21.27 -38.18
N PHE A 182 -2.23 22.10 -37.17
CA PHE A 182 -1.01 22.43 -36.36
C PHE A 182 -1.44 23.31 -35.12
N CYS A 183 -0.56 23.83 -34.22
CA CYS A 183 -0.95 24.52 -32.94
C CYS A 183 -0.05 25.71 -32.45
N LYS A 184 -0.59 26.72 -31.69
CA LYS A 184 0.04 27.69 -30.70
C LYS A 184 -0.97 28.79 -30.16
N GLU A 185 -1.02 29.24 -28.88
CA GLU A 185 -0.33 30.34 -28.08
C GLU A 185 -0.71 31.85 -28.40
N ASP A 186 -0.83 32.90 -27.51
CA ASP A 186 -0.96 33.09 -26.02
C ASP A 186 -1.18 34.60 -25.50
N ASN A 187 -1.80 34.84 -24.29
CA ASN A 187 -1.66 35.99 -23.28
C ASN A 187 -2.82 36.99 -22.86
N MET A 188 -2.62 37.75 -21.73
CA MET A 188 -3.57 38.36 -20.71
C MET A 188 -3.45 39.92 -20.54
N PRO A 189 -4.09 40.72 -19.60
CA PRO A 189 -4.81 40.52 -18.29
C PRO A 189 -6.24 41.19 -18.23
N SER A 190 -6.93 41.75 -17.17
CA SER A 190 -6.82 41.99 -15.68
C SER A 190 -8.23 41.83 -14.96
N ASP A 191 -8.83 42.50 -13.93
CA ASP A 191 -8.60 43.68 -13.03
C ASP A 191 -9.44 43.67 -11.67
N ASN A 192 -9.78 44.82 -11.04
CA ASN A 192 -10.18 45.02 -9.60
C ASN A 192 -11.67 45.29 -9.20
N VAL A 193 -12.13 44.71 -8.07
CA VAL A 193 -13.18 45.24 -7.13
C VAL A 193 -12.93 44.73 -5.68
N PRO A 194 -12.74 45.59 -4.64
CA PRO A 194 -12.53 45.15 -3.25
C PRO A 194 -13.51 45.75 -2.20
N ALA A 195 -14.20 44.89 -1.43
CA ALA A 195 -14.81 45.25 -0.13
C ALA A 195 -15.13 44.01 0.72
N ILE A 196 -16.08 43.20 0.26
CA ILE A 196 -16.64 42.02 0.99
C ILE A 196 -15.56 40.95 1.29
N VAL A 197 -14.54 40.87 0.44
CA VAL A 197 -13.41 39.94 0.58
C VAL A 197 -12.63 40.16 1.89
N GLY A 198 -12.51 41.40 2.39
CA GLY A 198 -11.73 41.71 3.60
C GLY A 198 -12.25 41.02 4.87
N SER A 199 -13.58 40.99 5.05
CA SER A 199 -14.22 40.33 6.18
C SER A 199 -14.12 38.81 6.10
N LEU A 200 -14.23 38.23 4.90
CA LEU A 200 -14.09 36.79 4.72
C LEU A 200 -12.63 36.33 4.88
N VAL A 201 -11.68 37.09 4.32
CA VAL A 201 -10.25 36.80 4.44
C VAL A 201 -9.77 36.93 5.87
N THR A 202 -10.22 37.91 6.66
CA THR A 202 -9.83 38.00 8.08
C THR A 202 -10.36 36.84 8.92
N VAL A 203 -11.59 36.36 8.70
CA VAL A 203 -12.12 35.15 9.34
C VAL A 203 -11.34 33.89 8.89
N ILE A 204 -11.08 33.73 7.60
CA ILE A 204 -10.29 32.62 7.06
C ILE A 204 -8.85 32.67 7.60
N PHE A 205 -8.25 33.84 7.72
CA PHE A 205 -6.90 34.02 8.28
C PHE A 205 -6.86 33.71 9.77
N LEU A 206 -7.89 34.06 10.55
CA LEU A 206 -8.02 33.65 11.96
C LEU A 206 -8.19 32.12 12.11
N LEU A 207 -8.98 31.48 11.24
CA LEU A 207 -9.12 30.02 11.21
C LEU A 207 -7.82 29.32 10.78
N ILE A 208 -7.07 29.90 9.83
CA ILE A 208 -5.75 29.43 9.43
C ILE A 208 -4.73 29.64 10.57
N LEU A 209 -4.77 30.75 11.30
CA LEU A 209 -3.93 30.99 12.47
C LEU A 209 -4.24 30.01 13.60
N LEU A 210 -5.51 29.69 13.87
CA LEU A 210 -5.92 28.65 14.82
C LEU A 210 -5.46 27.25 14.35
N GLY A 211 -5.59 26.94 13.06
CA GLY A 211 -5.09 25.71 12.46
C GLY A 211 -3.57 25.58 12.55
N LEU A 212 -2.83 26.66 12.25
CA LEU A 212 -1.38 26.75 12.38
C LEU A 212 -0.93 26.71 13.85
N ALA A 213 -1.68 27.31 14.77
CA ALA A 213 -1.44 27.21 16.21
C ALA A 213 -1.66 25.78 16.72
N MET A 214 -2.70 25.06 16.25
CA MET A 214 -2.86 23.63 16.53
C MET A 214 -1.77 22.78 15.88
N VAL A 215 -1.37 23.05 14.64
CA VAL A 215 -0.26 22.35 13.97
C VAL A 215 1.08 22.65 14.66
N LEU A 216 1.29 23.86 15.18
CA LEU A 216 2.46 24.20 16.01
C LEU A 216 2.38 23.55 17.39
N PHE A 217 1.20 23.48 18.02
CA PHE A 217 1.00 22.76 19.28
C PHE A 217 1.27 21.26 19.09
N PHE A 218 0.77 20.64 18.02
CA PHE A 218 1.09 19.26 17.66
C PHE A 218 2.54 19.08 17.21
N ARG A 219 3.20 20.06 16.56
CA ARG A 219 4.63 20.00 16.22
C ARG A 219 5.55 20.27 17.41
N LEU A 220 5.12 21.02 18.43
CA LEU A 220 5.85 21.25 19.68
C LEU A 220 5.64 20.08 20.64
N ARG A 221 4.43 19.51 20.71
CA ARG A 221 4.15 18.21 21.33
C ARG A 221 4.97 17.13 20.65
N ASN A 222 4.99 17.08 19.31
CA ASN A 222 5.82 16.12 18.59
C ASN A 222 7.31 16.42 18.68
N LYS A 223 7.80 17.66 18.87
CA LYS A 223 9.21 17.92 19.19
C LYS A 223 9.58 17.53 20.63
N ARG A 224 8.63 17.62 21.57
CA ARG A 224 8.77 17.01 22.91
C ARG A 224 8.71 15.47 22.87
N MET A 225 8.02 14.88 21.87
CA MET A 225 7.97 13.43 21.64
C MET A 225 9.08 12.90 20.71
N THR A 226 9.73 13.70 19.85
CA THR A 226 10.84 13.21 18.98
C THR A 226 12.22 13.34 19.60
N LYS A 227 12.30 13.80 20.86
CA LYS A 227 13.34 13.36 21.81
C LYS A 227 13.01 12.03 22.50
N THR A 228 11.84 11.44 22.26
CA THR A 228 11.30 10.26 22.95
C THR A 228 10.51 9.34 21.99
N GLN A 229 11.27 8.69 21.09
CA GLN A 229 10.91 7.65 20.10
C GLN A 229 10.88 8.10 18.62
N LYS A 230 11.58 7.29 17.80
CA LYS A 230 11.39 7.18 16.35
C LYS A 230 10.26 6.18 16.07
N GLY A 231 9.48 6.43 15.00
CA GLY A 231 8.84 5.36 14.21
C GLY A 231 7.35 5.09 14.46
N LYS A 232 6.57 5.07 13.36
CA LYS A 232 5.42 4.17 13.10
C LYS A 232 4.85 4.39 11.69
N ILE A 233 4.61 3.33 10.92
CA ILE A 233 3.60 3.24 9.83
C ILE A 233 3.08 1.78 9.77
N SER A 234 1.80 1.62 9.45
CA SER A 234 1.03 0.38 9.23
C SER A 234 0.75 -0.49 10.48
N GLU A 235 -0.49 -0.99 10.58
CA GLU A 235 -1.00 -1.64 11.80
C GLU A 235 -1.41 -3.11 11.57
N SER A 236 -0.62 -3.95 12.21
CA SER A 236 -0.89 -5.31 12.69
C SER A 236 -0.14 -5.44 14.02
N ILE A 237 -0.45 -6.43 14.87
CA ILE A 237 0.15 -6.51 16.22
C ILE A 237 1.70 -6.52 16.12
N ASP A 238 2.35 -5.57 16.78
CA ASP A 238 3.81 -5.51 16.95
C ASP A 238 4.28 -6.65 17.86
N VAL A 239 4.34 -7.88 17.33
CA VAL A 239 4.88 -9.06 18.05
C VAL A 239 6.33 -8.80 18.52
N LEU A 240 7.07 -7.97 17.78
CA LEU A 240 8.42 -7.49 18.14
C LEU A 240 8.48 -6.72 19.48
N LYS A 241 7.36 -6.23 20.02
CA LYS A 241 7.32 -5.56 21.34
C LYS A 241 7.21 -6.51 22.53
N LEU A 242 7.04 -7.82 22.32
CA LEU A 242 7.32 -8.80 23.37
C LEU A 242 8.82 -9.04 23.49
N ASP A 243 9.56 -9.04 22.39
CA ASP A 243 10.98 -9.42 22.36
C ASP A 243 11.88 -8.32 23.01
N GLU A 244 11.53 -7.01 22.89
CA GLU A 244 12.09 -5.92 23.74
C GLU A 244 11.69 -6.04 25.22
N GLY A 245 10.60 -6.74 25.54
CA GLY A 245 10.20 -7.04 26.90
C GLY A 245 11.03 -8.17 27.52
N ILE A 246 11.25 -9.25 26.77
CA ILE A 246 11.94 -10.47 27.20
C ILE A 246 13.45 -10.21 27.36
N SER A 247 14.09 -9.57 26.37
CA SER A 247 15.53 -9.27 26.39
C SER A 247 15.98 -8.26 27.46
N LEU A 248 15.02 -7.61 28.16
CA LEU A 248 15.26 -6.79 29.34
C LEU A 248 14.97 -7.52 30.67
N LEU A 249 14.40 -8.72 30.65
CA LEU A 249 14.07 -9.50 31.86
C LEU A 249 15.18 -10.50 32.23
N GLU A 250 15.98 -10.97 31.27
CA GLU A 250 17.08 -11.93 31.50
C GLU A 250 18.35 -11.31 32.10
N LYS A 251 18.43 -9.97 32.20
CA LYS A 251 19.64 -9.26 32.66
C LYS A 251 19.73 -9.07 34.17
N ASP A 252 18.62 -9.21 34.90
CA ASP A 252 18.56 -8.93 36.34
C ASP A 252 19.09 -10.09 37.22
N GLU A 253 19.34 -11.30 36.67
CA GLU A 253 19.68 -12.49 37.48
C GLU A 253 21.10 -12.55 38.04
N LYS A 254 21.99 -11.58 37.74
CA LYS A 254 23.42 -11.70 38.07
C LYS A 254 23.90 -11.10 39.40
N ASP A 255 23.11 -10.31 40.11
CA ASP A 255 23.49 -9.74 41.41
C ASP A 255 22.65 -10.29 42.57
N LYS A 256 23.20 -11.32 43.25
CA LYS A 256 22.70 -11.83 44.54
C LYS A 256 23.80 -11.87 45.60
N THR A 257 24.04 -10.74 46.27
CA THR A 257 24.71 -10.74 47.58
C THR A 257 24.15 -9.71 48.57
N ASN A 258 24.00 -10.17 49.80
CA ASN A 258 24.01 -9.45 51.09
C ASN A 258 22.77 -8.69 51.64
N HIS A 259 22.24 -9.34 52.69
CA HIS A 259 21.92 -8.79 54.02
C HIS A 259 20.59 -8.08 54.32
N GLN A 260 20.22 -8.16 55.61
CA GLN A 260 18.84 -8.16 56.11
C GLN A 260 18.30 -6.80 56.62
N LYS A 261 16.97 -6.72 56.66
CA LYS A 261 16.13 -6.01 57.67
C LYS A 261 16.39 -4.51 57.92
N LYS A 262 15.55 -3.66 57.32
CA LYS A 262 14.91 -2.52 58.03
C LYS A 262 13.60 -2.10 57.34
N ILE A 263 12.46 -2.31 57.98
CA ILE A 263 11.14 -1.91 57.45
C ILE A 263 10.85 -0.46 57.85
N LYS A 264 10.86 0.46 56.88
CA LYS A 264 9.94 1.63 56.75
C LYS A 264 10.34 2.56 55.60
N ARG A 265 9.62 2.48 54.47
CA ARG A 265 9.11 3.62 53.65
C ARG A 265 8.38 3.09 52.42
N ILE A 266 7.08 3.38 52.31
CA ILE A 266 6.32 3.28 51.06
C ILE A 266 6.33 4.69 50.46
N PRO A 267 7.31 5.00 49.59
CA PRO A 267 6.94 5.40 48.23
C PRO A 267 7.98 4.96 47.17
N GLY A 268 7.52 4.33 46.07
CA GLY A 268 8.43 3.75 45.07
C GLY A 268 7.81 3.40 43.72
N LEU A 269 6.86 4.18 43.21
CA LEU A 269 6.32 3.99 41.85
C LEU A 269 7.41 4.23 40.80
N HIS A 270 8.08 3.16 40.36
CA HIS A 270 9.14 3.20 39.36
C HIS A 270 8.81 2.30 38.16
N ASN A 271 9.23 2.75 36.98
CA ASN A 271 9.19 2.09 35.67
C ASN A 271 8.04 1.08 35.45
N ARG A 272 6.92 1.57 34.89
CA ARG A 272 5.70 0.85 34.47
C ARG A 272 4.64 0.61 35.56
N GLY A 273 4.79 1.20 36.75
CA GLY A 273 3.71 1.26 37.75
C GLY A 273 3.49 -0.03 38.55
N PHE A 274 4.55 -0.81 38.75
CA PHE A 274 4.54 -1.91 39.72
C PHE A 274 4.50 -1.34 41.15
N ASP A 275 3.93 -2.12 42.07
CA ASP A 275 4.05 -1.93 43.52
C ASP A 275 4.76 -3.13 44.16
N ASP A 276 4.93 -3.10 45.49
CA ASP A 276 5.61 -4.18 46.24
C ASP A 276 4.91 -5.55 46.12
N LEU A 277 3.60 -5.59 45.88
CA LEU A 277 2.82 -6.81 45.70
C LEU A 277 3.04 -7.41 44.30
N HIS A 278 3.09 -6.56 43.26
CA HIS A 278 3.49 -6.97 41.91
C HIS A 278 4.94 -7.47 41.86
N LEU A 279 5.85 -6.84 42.62
CA LEU A 279 7.24 -7.27 42.71
C LEU A 279 7.35 -8.62 43.44
N ALA A 280 6.73 -8.80 44.61
CA ALA A 280 6.71 -10.10 45.29
C ALA A 280 6.08 -11.21 44.43
N ALA A 281 5.06 -10.88 43.62
CA ALA A 281 4.45 -11.76 42.63
C ALA A 281 5.31 -12.03 41.38
N LYS A 282 6.28 -11.17 41.03
CA LYS A 282 7.30 -11.41 40.00
C LYS A 282 8.39 -12.33 40.54
N ASP A 283 8.89 -12.01 41.74
CA ASP A 283 10.08 -12.62 42.35
C ASP A 283 9.82 -14.02 42.92
N GLY A 284 8.55 -14.40 43.14
CA GLY A 284 8.16 -15.71 43.70
C GLY A 284 8.29 -15.80 45.22
N ASN A 285 8.57 -14.68 45.91
CA ASN A 285 8.77 -14.66 47.35
C ASN A 285 7.40 -14.74 48.08
N LEU A 286 6.97 -15.97 48.39
CA LEU A 286 5.70 -16.26 49.05
C LEU A 286 5.56 -15.57 50.42
N GLU A 287 6.60 -15.59 51.25
CA GLU A 287 6.56 -14.99 52.60
C GLU A 287 6.29 -13.47 52.52
N LYS A 288 7.10 -12.77 51.72
CA LYS A 288 6.93 -11.32 51.46
C LYS A 288 5.58 -11.04 50.79
N PHE A 289 5.13 -11.90 49.87
CA PHE A 289 3.82 -11.75 49.23
C PHE A 289 2.69 -11.81 50.25
N ILE A 290 2.70 -12.78 51.17
CA ILE A 290 1.69 -12.93 52.22
C ILE A 290 1.75 -11.75 53.21
N GLU A 291 2.94 -11.31 53.65
CA GLU A 291 3.10 -10.14 54.53
C GLU A 291 2.42 -8.89 53.93
N ILE A 292 2.68 -8.62 52.65
CA ILE A 292 2.08 -7.48 51.94
C ILE A 292 0.58 -7.69 51.72
N TRP A 293 0.17 -8.88 51.28
CA TRP A 293 -1.23 -9.21 50.99
C TRP A 293 -2.12 -9.03 52.22
N GLU A 294 -1.75 -9.59 53.37
CA GLU A 294 -2.53 -9.43 54.60
C GLU A 294 -2.52 -7.97 55.09
N THR A 295 -1.37 -7.27 54.99
CA THR A 295 -1.28 -5.84 55.33
C THR A 295 -2.18 -4.96 54.47
N LEU A 296 -2.38 -5.30 53.19
CA LEU A 296 -3.31 -4.60 52.29
C LEU A 296 -4.77 -5.01 52.55
N SER A 297 -5.03 -6.30 52.74
CA SER A 297 -6.35 -6.89 53.05
C SER A 297 -6.99 -6.26 54.28
N GLN A 298 -6.19 -6.01 55.33
CA GLN A 298 -6.63 -5.34 56.57
C GLN A 298 -6.95 -3.84 56.40
N ARG A 299 -6.43 -3.18 55.36
CA ARG A 299 -6.58 -1.73 55.13
C ARG A 299 -7.69 -1.40 54.14
N ASN A 300 -7.66 -2.01 52.95
CA ASN A 300 -8.75 -2.02 51.99
C ASN A 300 -8.53 -3.18 51.01
N LYS A 301 -9.56 -4.02 50.83
CA LYS A 301 -9.54 -5.15 49.89
C LYS A 301 -9.42 -4.73 48.42
N ASP A 302 -9.81 -3.51 48.05
CA ASP A 302 -9.61 -3.01 46.68
C ASP A 302 -8.13 -2.93 46.28
N ASN A 303 -7.24 -2.71 47.27
CA ASN A 303 -5.79 -2.67 47.04
C ASN A 303 -5.22 -4.02 46.56
N LEU A 304 -5.97 -5.12 46.70
CA LEU A 304 -5.55 -6.46 46.25
C LEU A 304 -5.73 -6.66 44.73
N ASP A 305 -6.50 -5.79 44.07
CA ASP A 305 -6.60 -5.70 42.60
C ASP A 305 -5.82 -4.50 42.05
N SER A 306 -4.76 -4.06 42.75
CA SER A 306 -3.85 -3.00 42.28
C SER A 306 -3.31 -3.34 40.89
N ARG A 307 -3.09 -2.32 40.05
CA ARG A 307 -2.76 -2.49 38.63
C ARG A 307 -1.47 -1.80 38.23
N THR A 308 -0.67 -2.53 37.48
CA THR A 308 0.40 -2.00 36.63
C THR A 308 -0.11 -1.00 35.59
N GLY A 309 0.79 -0.22 34.98
CA GLY A 309 0.45 0.75 33.93
C GLY A 309 -0.11 0.14 32.63
N ASP A 310 0.03 -1.18 32.43
CA ASP A 310 -0.63 -1.92 31.36
C ASP A 310 -1.81 -2.80 31.85
N GLY A 311 -2.29 -2.56 33.07
CA GLY A 311 -3.57 -3.07 33.58
C GLY A 311 -3.50 -4.46 34.21
N ARG A 312 -2.34 -5.09 34.33
CA ARG A 312 -2.15 -6.38 35.00
C ARG A 312 -2.23 -6.23 36.52
N ASN A 313 -2.83 -7.20 37.21
CA ASN A 313 -2.73 -7.35 38.67
C ASN A 313 -1.68 -8.42 39.05
N CYS A 314 -1.41 -8.59 40.35
CA CYS A 314 -0.46 -9.57 40.87
C CYS A 314 -0.69 -11.01 40.37
N LEU A 315 -1.94 -11.45 40.14
CA LEU A 315 -2.24 -12.79 39.65
C LEU A 315 -1.80 -12.98 38.19
N HIS A 316 -1.91 -11.96 37.33
CA HIS A 316 -1.39 -12.03 35.95
C HIS A 316 0.13 -12.29 35.94
N ILE A 317 0.85 -11.66 36.87
CA ILE A 317 2.31 -11.76 37.00
C ILE A 317 2.72 -13.12 37.55
N ALA A 318 2.18 -13.52 38.71
CA ALA A 318 2.46 -14.81 39.32
C ALA A 318 2.10 -15.98 38.39
N ALA A 319 1.03 -15.84 37.61
CA ALA A 319 0.61 -16.84 36.63
C ALA A 319 1.58 -16.98 35.44
N PHE A 320 2.11 -15.87 34.91
CA PHE A 320 3.11 -15.90 33.83
C PHE A 320 4.43 -16.54 34.29
N PHE A 321 4.92 -16.17 35.48
CA PHE A 321 6.17 -16.72 36.01
C PHE A 321 6.01 -18.14 36.59
N GLY A 322 4.79 -18.57 36.93
CA GLY A 322 4.48 -19.94 37.35
C GLY A 322 4.49 -20.18 38.86
N HIS A 323 4.42 -19.12 39.67
CA HIS A 323 4.52 -19.16 41.12
C HIS A 323 3.25 -19.76 41.74
N PHE A 324 3.22 -21.08 41.85
CA PHE A 324 2.03 -21.88 42.20
C PHE A 324 1.43 -21.48 43.55
N ASP A 325 2.25 -21.37 44.59
CA ASP A 325 1.75 -21.09 45.95
C ASP A 325 1.22 -19.66 46.09
N ILE A 326 1.83 -18.68 45.42
CA ILE A 326 1.31 -17.31 45.32
C ILE A 326 -0.04 -17.33 44.59
N CYS A 327 -0.14 -18.01 43.44
CA CYS A 327 -1.41 -18.16 42.72
C CYS A 327 -2.46 -18.86 43.59
N SER A 328 -2.09 -19.88 44.37
CA SER A 328 -3.02 -20.62 45.24
C SER A 328 -3.46 -19.80 46.45
N HIS A 329 -2.60 -18.96 47.02
CA HIS A 329 -2.96 -18.03 48.09
C HIS A 329 -3.93 -16.96 47.57
N ILE A 330 -3.61 -16.36 46.42
CA ILE A 330 -4.47 -15.38 45.75
C ILE A 330 -5.86 -15.99 45.46
N LEU A 331 -5.92 -17.18 44.84
CA LEU A 331 -7.18 -17.79 44.43
C LEU A 331 -8.04 -18.24 45.62
N ARG A 332 -7.44 -18.69 46.73
CA ARG A 332 -8.17 -18.99 47.98
C ARG A 332 -8.81 -17.75 48.60
N ASN A 333 -8.09 -16.62 48.62
CA ASN A 333 -8.53 -15.41 49.31
C ASN A 333 -9.32 -14.43 48.44
N ASN A 334 -9.11 -14.41 47.12
CA ASN A 334 -9.81 -13.55 46.17
C ASN A 334 -9.86 -14.16 44.76
N LYS A 335 -10.63 -15.26 44.59
CA LYS A 335 -10.79 -15.94 43.29
C LYS A 335 -11.22 -15.02 42.14
N ASN A 336 -11.95 -13.93 42.44
CA ASN A 336 -12.45 -12.98 41.43
C ASN A 336 -11.32 -12.28 40.65
N LEU A 337 -10.06 -12.38 41.08
CA LEU A 337 -8.92 -11.86 40.32
C LEU A 337 -8.61 -12.63 39.03
N PHE A 338 -9.12 -13.85 38.82
CA PHE A 338 -8.94 -14.58 37.56
C PHE A 338 -9.83 -14.07 36.42
N SER A 339 -10.96 -13.41 36.71
CA SER A 339 -11.84 -12.82 35.67
C SER A 339 -11.49 -11.37 35.37
N LYS A 340 -10.57 -10.77 36.15
CA LYS A 340 -10.01 -9.45 35.87
C LYS A 340 -9.09 -9.53 34.66
N LYS A 341 -9.19 -8.54 33.78
CA LYS A 341 -8.40 -8.44 32.55
C LYS A 341 -7.48 -7.23 32.56
N ASP A 342 -6.42 -7.30 31.76
CA ASP A 342 -5.47 -6.21 31.50
C ASP A 342 -5.91 -5.28 30.35
N ASN A 343 -5.05 -4.33 29.97
CA ASN A 343 -5.35 -3.37 28.90
C ASN A 343 -5.41 -4.00 27.49
N ASN A 344 -4.91 -5.23 27.30
CA ASN A 344 -5.08 -6.02 26.06
C ASN A 344 -6.34 -6.90 26.09
N LYS A 345 -7.08 -6.89 27.20
CA LYS A 345 -8.22 -7.77 27.51
C LYS A 345 -7.83 -9.25 27.63
N MET A 346 -6.61 -9.52 28.10
CA MET A 346 -6.16 -10.84 28.55
C MET A 346 -6.45 -11.02 30.04
N ASN A 347 -6.85 -12.23 30.44
CA ASN A 347 -6.98 -12.62 31.86
C ASN A 347 -5.70 -13.38 32.33
N PRO A 348 -5.52 -13.68 33.63
CA PRO A 348 -4.37 -14.44 34.13
C PRO A 348 -4.14 -15.82 33.51
N ALA A 349 -5.18 -16.52 33.03
CA ALA A 349 -5.01 -17.82 32.37
C ALA A 349 -4.35 -17.69 30.98
N HIS A 350 -4.64 -16.62 30.25
CA HIS A 350 -3.92 -16.29 29.01
C HIS A 350 -2.43 -16.02 29.29
N TRP A 351 -2.12 -15.34 30.41
CA TRP A 351 -0.74 -15.11 30.87
C TRP A 351 -0.04 -16.40 31.34
N ALA A 352 -0.74 -17.30 32.05
CA ALA A 352 -0.23 -18.63 32.37
C ALA A 352 0.10 -19.45 31.11
N ALA A 353 -0.76 -19.39 30.09
CA ALA A 353 -0.55 -20.09 28.83
C ALA A 353 0.63 -19.52 28.02
N LEU A 354 0.77 -18.20 27.96
CA LEU A 354 1.93 -17.51 27.35
C LEU A 354 3.25 -17.80 28.09
N GLY A 355 3.18 -18.14 29.38
CA GLY A 355 4.33 -18.59 30.18
C GLY A 355 4.51 -20.11 30.24
N GLY A 356 3.65 -20.92 29.62
CA GLY A 356 3.73 -22.39 29.63
C GLY A 356 3.29 -23.06 30.94
N LYS A 357 2.65 -22.33 31.85
CA LYS A 357 2.48 -22.72 33.25
C LYS A 357 1.24 -23.59 33.47
N ILE A 358 1.29 -24.82 32.95
CA ILE A 358 0.19 -25.81 33.01
C ILE A 358 -0.33 -26.06 34.43
N ASN A 359 0.54 -26.05 35.44
CA ASN A 359 0.12 -26.24 36.84
C ASN A 359 -0.74 -25.06 37.34
N ILE A 360 -0.51 -23.84 36.83
CA ILE A 360 -1.37 -22.68 37.09
C ILE A 360 -2.69 -22.78 36.33
N LEU A 361 -2.69 -23.26 35.07
CA LEU A 361 -3.93 -23.51 34.33
C LEU A 361 -4.82 -24.53 35.05
N LYS A 362 -4.25 -25.65 35.49
CA LYS A 362 -4.95 -26.67 36.32
C LYS A 362 -5.47 -26.10 37.63
N LEU A 363 -4.68 -25.27 38.31
CA LEU A 363 -5.09 -24.57 39.53
C LEU A 363 -6.27 -23.63 39.26
N MET A 364 -6.18 -22.74 38.27
CA MET A 364 -7.26 -21.84 37.90
C MET A 364 -8.55 -22.59 37.52
N MET A 365 -8.44 -23.68 36.77
CA MET A 365 -9.55 -24.58 36.45
C MET A 365 -10.23 -25.15 37.71
N SER A 366 -9.46 -25.58 38.72
CA SER A 366 -10.01 -26.05 40.01
C SER A 366 -10.74 -24.97 40.83
N PHE A 367 -10.48 -23.69 40.56
CA PHE A 367 -11.22 -22.56 41.15
C PHE A 367 -12.40 -22.08 40.27
N GLY A 368 -12.69 -22.77 39.16
CA GLY A 368 -13.80 -22.45 38.25
C GLY A 368 -13.47 -21.39 37.20
N CYS A 369 -12.19 -21.20 36.84
CA CYS A 369 -11.81 -20.33 35.73
C CYS A 369 -12.10 -21.01 34.38
N ASP A 370 -12.78 -20.30 33.49
CA ASP A 370 -12.99 -20.76 32.12
C ASP A 370 -11.72 -20.56 31.28
N LEU A 371 -10.99 -21.66 31.05
CA LEU A 371 -9.82 -21.68 30.17
C LEU A 371 -10.17 -21.58 28.67
N ALA A 372 -11.46 -21.66 28.30
CA ALA A 372 -11.93 -21.43 26.93
C ALA A 372 -12.32 -19.96 26.67
N GLU A 373 -12.30 -19.08 27.69
CA GLU A 373 -12.48 -17.64 27.48
C GLU A 373 -11.47 -17.13 26.46
N LYS A 374 -11.93 -16.30 25.52
CA LYS A 374 -11.09 -15.64 24.51
C LYS A 374 -10.79 -14.18 24.88
N THR A 375 -9.70 -13.63 24.36
CA THR A 375 -9.43 -12.18 24.44
C THR A 375 -10.48 -11.36 23.70
N GLU A 376 -11.03 -10.31 24.34
CA GLU A 376 -12.10 -9.48 23.75
C GLU A 376 -11.64 -8.72 22.49
N LYS A 377 -10.34 -8.54 22.30
CA LYS A 377 -9.76 -7.73 21.23
C LYS A 377 -9.49 -8.52 19.95
N TYR A 378 -8.93 -9.72 20.07
CA TYR A 378 -8.48 -10.54 18.95
C TYR A 378 -9.08 -11.94 18.91
N GLU A 379 -9.86 -12.34 19.91
CA GLU A 379 -10.45 -13.68 20.02
C GLU A 379 -9.40 -14.81 20.08
N GLU A 380 -8.29 -14.54 20.73
CA GLU A 380 -7.22 -15.50 21.00
C GLU A 380 -7.52 -16.29 22.29
N ASN A 381 -7.12 -17.56 22.34
CA ASN A 381 -7.34 -18.49 23.47
C ASN A 381 -5.99 -19.00 24.03
N ILE A 382 -6.03 -19.83 25.08
CA ILE A 382 -4.79 -20.36 25.70
C ILE A 382 -3.88 -21.14 24.73
N VAL A 383 -4.41 -21.80 23.69
CA VAL A 383 -3.59 -22.54 22.70
C VAL A 383 -2.87 -21.56 21.77
N LEU A 384 -3.54 -20.48 21.37
CA LEU A 384 -2.92 -19.43 20.56
C LEU A 384 -1.79 -18.73 21.33
N PHE A 385 -1.96 -18.45 22.63
CA PHE A 385 -0.88 -17.92 23.47
C PHE A 385 0.27 -18.92 23.70
N ALA A 386 -0.04 -20.21 23.85
CA ALA A 386 0.98 -21.26 23.89
C ALA A 386 1.82 -21.33 22.60
N CYS A 387 1.19 -21.16 21.44
CA CYS A 387 1.88 -21.12 20.14
C CYS A 387 2.64 -19.82 19.88
N ILE A 388 2.40 -18.75 20.65
CA ILE A 388 3.22 -17.52 20.65
C ILE A 388 4.49 -17.71 21.51
N GLY A 389 4.39 -18.48 22.60
CA GLY A 389 5.47 -18.68 23.60
C GLY A 389 6.26 -20.00 23.51
N ASP A 390 6.04 -20.81 22.48
CA ASP A 390 6.65 -22.16 22.28
C ASP A 390 6.28 -23.23 23.33
N TRP A 391 5.06 -23.18 23.87
CA TRP A 391 4.62 -24.08 24.94
C TRP A 391 3.81 -25.28 24.44
N ILE A 392 4.48 -26.22 23.76
CA ILE A 392 3.86 -27.44 23.22
C ILE A 392 3.04 -28.22 24.26
N ASP A 393 3.48 -28.24 25.53
CA ASP A 393 2.79 -29.01 26.57
C ASP A 393 1.47 -28.37 27.02
N VAL A 394 1.27 -27.06 26.81
CA VAL A 394 -0.06 -26.43 26.98
C VAL A 394 -1.00 -26.86 25.83
N CYS A 395 -0.47 -27.03 24.62
CA CYS A 395 -1.22 -27.59 23.49
C CYS A 395 -1.60 -29.05 23.76
N LYS A 396 -0.68 -29.87 24.31
CA LYS A 396 -0.97 -31.25 24.75
C LYS A 396 -2.02 -31.29 25.88
N PHE A 397 -1.93 -30.38 26.85
CA PHE A 397 -2.92 -30.25 27.93
C PHE A 397 -4.33 -29.96 27.39
N ALA A 398 -4.45 -29.03 26.43
CA ALA A 398 -5.73 -28.74 25.78
C ALA A 398 -6.25 -29.94 24.97
N ALA A 399 -5.39 -30.62 24.19
CA ALA A 399 -5.76 -31.77 23.38
C ALA A 399 -6.27 -32.97 24.20
N ASN A 400 -5.67 -33.20 25.37
CA ASN A 400 -6.00 -34.32 26.27
C ASN A 400 -7.22 -34.03 27.17
N HIS A 401 -7.81 -32.83 27.11
CA HIS A 401 -8.98 -32.47 27.88
C HIS A 401 -10.20 -32.27 26.97
N ALA A 402 -11.24 -33.09 27.13
CA ALA A 402 -12.38 -33.14 26.20
C ALA A 402 -13.01 -31.76 25.95
N THR A 403 -13.15 -30.93 27.00
CA THR A 403 -13.67 -29.55 26.93
C THR A 403 -12.81 -28.59 26.09
N TYR A 404 -11.50 -28.83 26.02
CA TYR A 404 -10.53 -27.87 25.47
C TYR A 404 -9.87 -28.32 24.16
N LYS A 405 -10.09 -29.57 23.72
CA LYS A 405 -9.55 -30.07 22.43
C LYS A 405 -9.99 -29.22 21.23
N SER A 406 -11.18 -28.64 21.26
CA SER A 406 -11.67 -27.71 20.24
C SER A 406 -10.83 -26.43 20.11
N LEU A 407 -10.12 -26.01 21.16
CA LEU A 407 -9.29 -24.80 21.16
C LEU A 407 -8.10 -24.89 20.18
N LEU A 408 -7.67 -26.11 19.82
CA LEU A 408 -6.64 -26.36 18.80
C LEU A 408 -7.05 -25.87 17.40
N HIS A 409 -8.35 -25.89 17.10
CA HIS A 409 -8.91 -25.56 15.77
C HIS A 409 -9.49 -24.14 15.71
N ALA A 410 -9.40 -23.38 16.80
CA ALA A 410 -9.94 -22.03 16.88
C ALA A 410 -9.23 -21.04 15.95
N LYS A 411 -9.97 -20.05 15.46
CA LYS A 411 -9.43 -18.90 14.74
C LYS A 411 -9.58 -17.62 15.57
N ASN A 412 -8.58 -16.75 15.47
CA ASN A 412 -8.64 -15.37 15.95
C ASN A 412 -9.41 -14.48 14.95
N ARG A 413 -9.61 -13.19 15.27
CA ARG A 413 -10.34 -12.23 14.40
C ARG A 413 -9.67 -11.91 13.06
N GLU A 414 -8.37 -12.12 12.92
CA GLU A 414 -7.67 -12.01 11.63
C GLU A 414 -7.68 -13.35 10.85
N GLY A 415 -8.42 -14.35 11.33
CA GLY A 415 -8.54 -15.69 10.74
C GLY A 415 -7.41 -16.65 11.08
N TRP A 416 -6.43 -16.23 11.90
CA TRP A 416 -5.27 -17.05 12.23
C TRP A 416 -5.63 -18.17 13.20
N ASN A 417 -5.18 -19.38 12.89
CA ASN A 417 -5.24 -20.57 13.74
C ASN A 417 -3.87 -20.88 14.39
N PRO A 418 -3.78 -21.77 15.39
CA PRO A 418 -2.52 -22.11 16.05
C PRO A 418 -1.38 -22.54 15.13
N ILE A 419 -1.69 -23.27 14.05
CA ILE A 419 -0.65 -23.81 13.15
C ILE A 419 -0.01 -22.73 12.28
N GLN A 420 -0.72 -21.64 11.95
CA GLN A 420 -0.13 -20.44 11.35
C GLN A 420 0.81 -19.67 12.30
N TYR A 421 0.54 -19.64 13.62
CA TYR A 421 1.47 -19.04 14.59
C TYR A 421 2.77 -19.85 14.71
N ALA A 422 2.66 -21.18 14.82
CA ALA A 422 3.82 -22.07 14.81
C ALA A 422 4.64 -21.94 13.51
N ALA A 423 3.97 -21.89 12.35
CA ALA A 423 4.57 -21.65 11.05
C ALA A 423 5.27 -20.28 10.93
N LYS A 424 4.83 -19.26 11.68
CA LYS A 424 5.48 -17.94 11.70
C LYS A 424 6.77 -17.94 12.51
N ARG A 425 6.74 -18.53 13.71
CA ARG A 425 7.87 -18.51 14.65
C ARG A 425 8.91 -19.60 14.41
N GLY A 426 8.58 -20.69 13.71
CA GLY A 426 9.50 -21.80 13.45
C GLY A 426 9.38 -22.97 14.43
N TYR A 427 8.33 -22.98 15.27
CA TYR A 427 8.11 -23.97 16.33
C TYR A 427 7.67 -25.32 15.74
N PHE A 428 8.63 -26.05 15.16
CA PHE A 428 8.39 -27.24 14.34
C PHE A 428 7.65 -28.38 15.06
N GLU A 429 7.97 -28.65 16.34
CA GLU A 429 7.26 -29.70 17.08
C GLU A 429 5.85 -29.28 17.49
N ILE A 430 5.58 -27.98 17.70
CA ILE A 430 4.19 -27.47 17.85
C ILE A 430 3.43 -27.62 16.53
N PHE A 431 4.03 -27.22 15.40
CA PHE A 431 3.45 -27.40 14.07
C PHE A 431 3.12 -28.89 13.83
N LYS A 432 4.13 -29.75 14.05
CA LYS A 432 4.13 -31.21 14.25
C LYS A 432 2.86 -31.75 14.91
N PHE A 433 2.70 -31.30 16.15
CA PHE A 433 1.64 -31.72 17.05
C PHE A 433 0.25 -31.27 16.59
N LEU A 434 0.11 -30.00 16.19
CA LEU A 434 -1.16 -29.43 15.71
C LEU A 434 -1.61 -30.13 14.42
N TYR A 435 -0.69 -30.37 13.48
CA TYR A 435 -0.95 -31.11 12.25
C TYR A 435 -1.49 -32.51 12.55
N THR A 436 -0.82 -33.24 13.46
CA THR A 436 -1.21 -34.60 13.87
C THR A 436 -2.56 -34.63 14.60
N ASN A 437 -3.01 -33.52 15.18
CA ASN A 437 -4.34 -33.36 15.77
C ASN A 437 -5.41 -32.88 14.77
N GLY A 438 -5.09 -32.74 13.47
CA GLY A 438 -6.04 -32.32 12.44
C GLY A 438 -6.34 -30.82 12.44
N VAL A 439 -5.41 -29.98 12.88
CA VAL A 439 -5.52 -28.53 12.72
C VAL A 439 -5.24 -28.15 11.27
N ASP A 440 -6.17 -27.42 10.66
CA ASP A 440 -6.21 -27.19 9.21
C ASP A 440 -5.05 -26.30 8.70
N CYS A 441 -4.24 -26.84 7.79
CA CYS A 441 -3.17 -26.13 7.09
C CYS A 441 -3.65 -25.23 5.94
N TYR A 442 -4.82 -25.51 5.37
CA TYR A 442 -5.42 -24.74 4.27
C TYR A 442 -6.13 -23.48 4.73
N SER A 443 -6.26 -23.28 6.04
CA SER A 443 -6.86 -22.08 6.63
C SER A 443 -6.14 -20.81 6.20
N GLU A 444 -6.87 -19.98 5.47
CA GLU A 444 -6.44 -18.66 5.00
C GLU A 444 -6.75 -17.57 6.05
N SER A 445 -5.83 -16.62 6.24
CA SER A 445 -6.06 -15.45 7.10
C SER A 445 -7.02 -14.44 6.45
N PHE A 446 -8.00 -13.94 7.21
CA PHE A 446 -9.08 -13.10 6.68
C PHE A 446 -8.61 -11.75 6.11
N LYS A 447 -7.42 -11.28 6.49
CA LYS A 447 -6.85 -9.99 6.06
C LYS A 447 -6.01 -10.07 4.78
N THR A 448 -5.48 -11.25 4.43
CA THR A 448 -4.52 -11.39 3.31
C THR A 448 -4.62 -12.69 2.51
N GLY A 449 -5.45 -13.68 2.89
CA GLY A 449 -5.50 -14.98 2.20
C GLY A 449 -4.28 -15.87 2.47
N LYS A 450 -3.55 -15.66 3.58
CA LYS A 450 -2.30 -16.42 3.82
C LYS A 450 -2.55 -17.77 4.46
N THR A 451 -2.10 -18.83 3.81
CA THR A 451 -1.99 -20.20 4.36
C THR A 451 -0.81 -20.32 5.33
N CYS A 452 -0.72 -21.43 6.07
CA CYS A 452 0.46 -21.69 6.91
C CYS A 452 1.77 -21.80 6.09
N LEU A 453 1.72 -22.28 4.83
CA LEU A 453 2.90 -22.32 3.96
C LEU A 453 3.37 -20.92 3.57
N HIS A 454 2.46 -20.01 3.19
CA HIS A 454 2.81 -18.62 2.91
C HIS A 454 3.51 -17.97 4.11
N THR A 455 3.01 -18.25 5.32
CA THR A 455 3.59 -17.76 6.57
C THR A 455 4.97 -18.36 6.86
N ALA A 456 5.16 -19.66 6.65
CA ALA A 456 6.47 -20.31 6.83
C ALA A 456 7.52 -19.79 5.83
N CYS A 457 7.15 -19.71 4.54
CA CYS A 457 7.99 -19.16 3.48
C CYS A 457 8.40 -17.70 3.77
N GLU A 458 7.47 -16.87 4.23
CA GLU A 458 7.70 -15.44 4.54
C GLU A 458 8.68 -15.22 5.70
N ASN A 459 8.76 -16.16 6.63
CA ASN A 459 9.61 -16.07 7.84
C ASN A 459 10.83 -17.01 7.77
N GLY A 460 11.09 -17.66 6.62
CA GLY A 460 12.29 -18.46 6.39
C GLY A 460 12.28 -19.83 7.08
N GLN A 461 11.12 -20.36 7.48
CA GLN A 461 11.00 -21.55 8.33
C GLN A 461 11.13 -22.85 7.52
N VAL A 462 12.37 -23.18 7.16
CA VAL A 462 12.76 -24.24 6.22
C VAL A 462 12.09 -25.58 6.50
N ASP A 463 12.17 -26.11 7.72
CA ASP A 463 11.69 -27.46 8.02
C ASP A 463 10.17 -27.55 8.02
N ILE A 464 9.48 -26.48 8.41
CA ILE A 464 8.03 -26.37 8.30
C ILE A 464 7.62 -26.35 6.81
N CYS A 465 8.34 -25.59 5.95
CA CYS A 465 8.10 -25.62 4.51
C CYS A 465 8.31 -27.02 3.90
N LYS A 466 9.44 -27.68 4.20
CA LYS A 466 9.75 -29.05 3.73
C LYS A 466 8.68 -30.05 4.19
N PHE A 467 8.23 -29.98 5.45
CA PHE A 467 7.17 -30.83 5.98
C PHE A 467 5.82 -30.59 5.29
N ILE A 468 5.41 -29.32 5.11
CA ILE A 468 4.16 -28.98 4.42
C ILE A 468 4.19 -29.47 2.98
N LEU A 469 5.26 -29.21 2.22
CA LEU A 469 5.35 -29.60 0.81
C LEU A 469 5.31 -31.12 0.61
N ASN A 470 5.90 -31.89 1.53
CA ASN A 470 5.80 -33.35 1.55
C ASN A 470 4.37 -33.87 1.86
N LYS A 471 3.62 -33.19 2.73
CA LYS A 471 2.30 -33.65 3.20
C LYS A 471 1.10 -33.09 2.45
N ASN A 472 1.21 -31.87 1.95
CA ASN A 472 0.17 -31.09 1.29
C ASN A 472 0.80 -30.28 0.14
N PRO A 473 1.35 -30.96 -0.90
CA PRO A 473 2.11 -30.31 -1.98
C PRO A 473 1.30 -29.29 -2.78
N ASP A 474 -0.03 -29.43 -2.80
CA ASP A 474 -0.97 -28.51 -3.46
C ASP A 474 -1.03 -27.12 -2.79
N LEU A 475 -0.58 -26.99 -1.53
CA LEU A 475 -0.39 -25.67 -0.91
C LEU A 475 0.67 -24.82 -1.62
N LYS A 476 1.57 -25.41 -2.42
CA LYS A 476 2.55 -24.68 -3.25
C LYS A 476 1.86 -23.65 -4.16
N ASP A 477 0.78 -24.08 -4.81
CA ASP A 477 0.06 -23.33 -5.85
C ASP A 477 -1.14 -22.53 -5.31
N LYS A 478 -1.34 -22.50 -4.00
CA LYS A 478 -2.23 -21.53 -3.37
C LYS A 478 -1.67 -20.12 -3.51
N GLU A 479 -2.56 -19.16 -3.62
CA GLU A 479 -2.26 -17.73 -3.74
C GLU A 479 -2.92 -16.97 -2.58
N ASP A 480 -2.26 -15.89 -2.13
CA ASP A 480 -2.86 -14.91 -1.22
C ASP A 480 -3.77 -13.91 -1.97
N TYR A 481 -4.45 -12.99 -1.26
CA TYR A 481 -5.37 -12.02 -1.88
C TYR A 481 -4.70 -10.99 -2.82
N ASN A 482 -3.38 -10.99 -2.95
CA ASN A 482 -2.60 -10.21 -3.91
C ASN A 482 -1.95 -11.12 -4.98
N HIS A 483 -2.50 -12.33 -5.19
CA HIS A 483 -1.98 -13.37 -6.08
C HIS A 483 -0.55 -13.85 -5.74
N GLN A 484 -0.12 -13.73 -4.47
CA GLN A 484 1.19 -14.21 -4.05
C GLN A 484 1.16 -15.70 -3.71
N HIS A 485 1.75 -16.53 -4.57
CA HIS A 485 2.07 -17.93 -4.26
C HIS A 485 3.31 -18.08 -3.35
N ALA A 486 3.56 -19.29 -2.86
CA ALA A 486 4.63 -19.59 -1.89
C ALA A 486 6.04 -19.12 -2.32
N GLY A 487 6.35 -19.08 -3.63
CA GLY A 487 7.62 -18.58 -4.16
C GLY A 487 7.85 -17.08 -3.92
N HIS A 488 6.80 -16.26 -3.95
CA HIS A 488 6.88 -14.84 -3.62
C HIS A 488 7.25 -14.61 -2.15
N PHE A 489 6.76 -15.48 -1.25
CA PHE A 489 7.10 -15.41 0.16
C PHE A 489 8.50 -15.96 0.46
N ALA A 490 8.96 -16.98 -0.27
CA ALA A 490 10.36 -17.43 -0.22
C ALA A 490 11.33 -16.34 -0.71
N ALA A 491 10.98 -15.60 -1.76
CA ALA A 491 11.76 -14.46 -2.25
C ALA A 491 11.87 -13.30 -1.25
N LYS A 492 10.88 -13.18 -0.33
CA LYS A 492 10.89 -12.21 0.76
C LYS A 492 11.83 -12.61 1.90
N SER A 493 11.82 -13.87 2.34
CA SER A 493 12.77 -14.36 3.36
C SER A 493 14.18 -14.55 2.80
N GLY A 494 14.33 -14.72 1.49
CA GLY A 494 15.61 -14.93 0.82
C GLY A 494 16.17 -16.35 0.96
N SER A 495 15.40 -17.27 1.55
CA SER A 495 15.83 -18.65 1.78
C SER A 495 15.92 -19.43 0.46
N THR A 496 17.15 -19.70 0.03
CA THR A 496 17.42 -20.58 -1.11
C THR A 496 17.00 -22.02 -0.84
N GLU A 497 17.02 -22.50 0.41
CA GLU A 497 16.53 -23.84 0.75
C GLU A 497 15.01 -23.99 0.54
N ILE A 498 14.23 -22.96 0.88
CA ILE A 498 12.78 -22.96 0.61
C ILE A 498 12.53 -22.85 -0.91
N LEU A 499 13.34 -22.06 -1.62
CA LEU A 499 13.32 -22.00 -3.08
C LEU A 499 13.57 -23.39 -3.71
N PHE A 500 14.59 -24.13 -3.25
CA PHE A 500 14.85 -25.51 -3.67
C PHE A 500 13.70 -26.46 -3.34
N ALA A 501 13.13 -26.41 -2.12
CA ALA A 501 12.00 -27.26 -1.72
C ALA A 501 10.74 -27.01 -2.58
N LEU A 502 10.49 -25.76 -2.99
CA LEU A 502 9.41 -25.43 -3.93
C LEU A 502 9.65 -25.94 -5.37
N ASN A 503 10.88 -26.38 -5.68
CA ASN A 503 11.33 -26.82 -7.00
C ASN A 503 11.69 -28.32 -7.08
N GLU A 504 11.24 -29.16 -6.14
CA GLU A 504 11.57 -30.61 -6.14
C GLU A 504 11.18 -31.37 -7.42
N LYS A 505 10.31 -30.80 -8.27
CA LYS A 505 9.89 -31.37 -9.56
C LYS A 505 10.45 -30.62 -10.79
N ALA A 506 11.48 -29.79 -10.62
CA ALA A 506 12.07 -28.94 -11.68
C ALA A 506 11.06 -28.01 -12.38
N ASP A 507 10.00 -27.64 -11.67
CA ASP A 507 8.92 -26.75 -12.12
C ASP A 507 9.37 -25.28 -12.06
N LEU A 508 10.23 -24.92 -13.01
CA LEU A 508 10.66 -23.54 -13.25
C LEU A 508 9.53 -22.58 -13.69
N PRO A 509 8.51 -22.99 -14.48
CA PRO A 509 7.39 -22.12 -14.86
C PRO A 509 6.60 -21.55 -13.68
N PHE A 510 6.43 -22.29 -12.59
CA PHE A 510 5.82 -21.78 -11.35
C PHE A 510 6.46 -20.48 -10.84
N PHE A 511 7.78 -20.37 -10.93
CA PHE A 511 8.52 -19.19 -10.46
C PHE A 511 8.38 -17.96 -11.38
N LYS A 512 7.77 -18.11 -12.56
CA LYS A 512 7.40 -17.03 -13.49
C LYS A 512 5.94 -16.55 -13.32
N LYS A 513 5.14 -17.20 -12.46
CA LYS A 513 3.80 -16.69 -12.08
C LYS A 513 3.95 -15.36 -11.34
N VAL A 514 3.05 -14.41 -11.61
CA VAL A 514 3.11 -13.02 -11.12
C VAL A 514 1.97 -12.71 -10.14
N ALA A 515 2.26 -11.88 -9.15
CA ALA A 515 1.29 -11.29 -8.24
C ALA A 515 0.64 -10.02 -8.82
N THR A 516 -0.37 -9.47 -8.13
CA THR A 516 -1.00 -8.17 -8.42
C THR A 516 0.04 -7.06 -8.66
N ASP A 517 -0.25 -6.07 -9.52
CA ASP A 517 0.72 -5.07 -10.01
C ASP A 517 1.81 -5.72 -10.90
N ASN A 518 1.57 -6.90 -11.48
CA ASN A 518 2.55 -7.70 -12.25
C ASN A 518 3.89 -7.90 -11.51
N ILE A 519 3.82 -8.17 -10.20
CA ILE A 519 5.01 -8.33 -9.35
C ILE A 519 5.45 -9.80 -9.38
N ASN A 520 6.53 -10.12 -10.07
CA ASN A 520 7.18 -11.44 -10.01
C ASN A 520 8.03 -11.64 -8.74
N ILE A 521 8.62 -12.83 -8.56
CA ILE A 521 9.46 -13.14 -7.40
C ILE A 521 10.77 -12.33 -7.33
N LEU A 522 11.36 -11.94 -8.47
CA LEU A 522 12.62 -11.19 -8.51
C LEU A 522 12.44 -9.78 -7.92
N HIS A 523 11.35 -9.10 -8.28
CA HIS A 523 11.00 -7.80 -7.72
C HIS A 523 10.99 -7.84 -6.17
N ILE A 524 10.52 -8.93 -5.58
CA ILE A 524 10.52 -9.12 -4.12
C ILE A 524 11.93 -9.40 -3.58
N ALA A 525 12.71 -10.28 -4.23
CA ALA A 525 14.09 -10.55 -3.82
C ALA A 525 14.95 -9.27 -3.84
N CYS A 526 14.78 -8.41 -4.84
CA CYS A 526 15.39 -7.08 -4.92
C CYS A 526 14.93 -6.14 -3.79
N LYS A 527 13.62 -6.07 -3.52
CA LYS A 527 13.01 -5.24 -2.45
C LYS A 527 13.56 -5.53 -1.05
N TYR A 528 13.99 -6.77 -0.81
CA TYR A 528 14.51 -7.24 0.47
C TYR A 528 16.04 -7.40 0.50
N GLY A 529 16.74 -7.24 -0.63
CA GLY A 529 18.20 -7.32 -0.72
C GLY A 529 18.76 -8.75 -0.74
N ASN A 530 17.95 -9.73 -1.18
CA ASN A 530 18.22 -11.16 -1.06
C ASN A 530 19.15 -11.68 -2.18
N LEU A 531 20.40 -11.20 -2.19
CA LEU A 531 21.39 -11.49 -3.25
C LEU A 531 21.57 -12.98 -3.57
N ASN A 532 21.65 -13.86 -2.56
CA ASN A 532 21.84 -15.29 -2.79
C ASN A 532 20.61 -15.95 -3.45
N PHE A 533 19.41 -15.41 -3.21
CA PHE A 533 18.19 -15.80 -3.92
C PHE A 533 18.28 -15.39 -5.39
N CYS A 534 18.68 -14.14 -5.68
CA CYS A 534 18.90 -13.67 -7.06
C CYS A 534 19.97 -14.49 -7.81
N LYS A 535 21.08 -14.84 -7.13
CA LYS A 535 22.10 -15.75 -7.69
C LYS A 535 21.55 -17.15 -7.97
N GLN A 536 20.63 -17.66 -7.15
CA GLN A 536 19.99 -18.95 -7.42
C GLN A 536 19.03 -18.90 -8.62
N LEU A 537 18.40 -17.75 -8.88
CA LEU A 537 17.63 -17.52 -10.11
C LEU A 537 18.53 -17.42 -11.35
N GLU A 538 19.76 -16.88 -11.23
CA GLU A 538 20.78 -16.93 -12.29
C GLU A 538 21.20 -18.37 -12.59
N ASN A 539 21.54 -19.14 -11.55
CA ASN A 539 21.91 -20.56 -11.64
C ASN A 539 20.82 -21.45 -12.26
N TRP A 540 19.56 -21.02 -12.23
CA TRP A 540 18.41 -21.71 -12.85
C TRP A 540 18.04 -21.17 -14.25
N GLY A 541 18.77 -20.19 -14.77
CA GLY A 541 18.54 -19.62 -16.09
C GLY A 541 17.28 -18.75 -16.24
N ILE A 542 16.48 -18.60 -15.18
CA ILE A 542 15.21 -17.83 -15.21
C ILE A 542 15.37 -16.35 -14.85
N LEU A 543 16.56 -15.91 -14.42
CA LEU A 543 16.79 -14.53 -14.01
C LEU A 543 16.59 -13.52 -15.16
N ASN A 544 17.03 -13.84 -16.38
CA ASN A 544 16.92 -12.92 -17.51
C ASN A 544 15.45 -12.62 -17.87
N ASP A 545 14.59 -13.66 -17.90
CA ASP A 545 13.15 -13.50 -18.12
C ASP A 545 12.55 -12.57 -17.04
N LEU A 546 12.82 -12.86 -15.77
CA LEU A 546 12.30 -12.12 -14.62
C LEU A 546 12.82 -10.67 -14.54
N CYS A 547 13.92 -10.34 -15.23
CA CYS A 547 14.44 -8.97 -15.37
C CYS A 547 13.66 -8.12 -16.38
N GLN A 548 12.96 -8.73 -17.35
CA GLN A 548 12.21 -8.00 -18.39
C GLN A 548 10.79 -7.61 -17.93
N ASP A 549 10.25 -8.29 -16.93
CA ASP A 549 8.95 -7.95 -16.35
C ASP A 549 8.93 -6.53 -15.77
N ILE A 550 7.84 -5.81 -16.03
CA ILE A 550 7.56 -4.51 -15.40
C ILE A 550 6.18 -4.50 -14.75
N THR A 551 6.04 -3.79 -13.64
CA THR A 551 4.75 -3.68 -12.93
C THR A 551 3.68 -2.93 -13.73
N GLU A 552 2.43 -2.94 -13.29
CA GLU A 552 1.38 -2.06 -13.84
C GLU A 552 1.74 -0.56 -13.66
N LYS A 553 2.54 -0.22 -12.65
CA LYS A 553 3.13 1.13 -12.47
C LYS A 553 4.37 1.37 -13.35
N GLY A 554 4.80 0.37 -14.11
CA GLY A 554 6.00 0.37 -14.94
C GLY A 554 7.28 0.42 -14.11
N TRP A 555 7.37 -0.29 -13.00
CA TRP A 555 8.64 -0.49 -12.28
C TRP A 555 9.26 -1.80 -12.73
N ASN A 556 10.54 -1.79 -13.09
CA ASN A 556 11.34 -3.01 -13.24
C ASN A 556 12.11 -3.32 -11.94
N ALA A 557 12.84 -4.42 -11.91
CA ALA A 557 13.63 -4.84 -10.75
C ALA A 557 14.60 -3.75 -10.23
N ALA A 558 15.13 -2.89 -11.11
CA ALA A 558 16.02 -1.78 -10.76
C ALA A 558 15.40 -0.83 -9.72
N LEU A 559 14.10 -0.49 -9.88
CA LEU A 559 13.42 0.39 -8.94
C LEU A 559 13.17 -0.31 -7.59
N PHE A 560 12.98 -1.63 -7.54
CA PHE A 560 12.80 -2.36 -6.29
C PHE A 560 14.09 -2.49 -5.47
N ILE A 561 15.27 -2.54 -6.11
CA ILE A 561 16.58 -2.47 -5.42
C ILE A 561 16.71 -1.19 -4.56
N THR A 562 15.96 -0.12 -4.88
CA THR A 562 15.96 1.12 -4.11
C THR A 562 15.13 1.07 -2.82
N GLU A 563 14.27 0.06 -2.61
CA GLU A 563 13.45 -0.05 -1.41
C GLU A 563 14.13 -0.79 -0.24
N ARG A 564 13.69 -0.46 0.98
CA ARG A 564 13.69 -1.22 2.26
C ARG A 564 14.91 -2.03 2.75
N CYS A 565 15.99 -2.21 2.01
CA CYS A 565 17.18 -2.93 2.47
C CYS A 565 18.15 -2.03 3.29
N VAL A 566 18.75 -2.54 4.37
CA VAL A 566 19.70 -1.79 5.23
C VAL A 566 21.14 -1.81 4.68
N ASP A 567 21.42 -2.74 3.77
CA ASP A 567 22.75 -3.05 3.26
C ASP A 567 22.94 -2.46 1.84
N GLU A 568 23.71 -1.38 1.71
CA GLU A 568 23.94 -0.75 0.40
C GLU A 568 24.90 -1.54 -0.50
N GLU A 569 25.76 -2.40 0.06
CA GLU A 569 26.67 -3.23 -0.73
C GLU A 569 25.90 -4.36 -1.42
N LYS A 570 25.03 -5.07 -0.69
CA LYS A 570 24.16 -6.12 -1.28
C LYS A 570 23.25 -5.55 -2.37
N ARG A 571 22.72 -4.32 -2.21
CA ARG A 571 21.95 -3.64 -3.26
C ARG A 571 22.76 -3.44 -4.54
N ILE A 572 24.02 -3.00 -4.41
CA ILE A 572 24.93 -2.79 -5.55
C ILE A 572 25.28 -4.14 -6.20
N GLN A 573 25.63 -5.17 -5.42
CA GLN A 573 25.92 -6.51 -5.96
C GLN A 573 24.70 -7.14 -6.68
N ILE A 574 23.46 -6.84 -6.24
CA ILE A 574 22.25 -7.23 -6.97
C ILE A 574 22.13 -6.44 -8.28
N LEU A 575 22.35 -5.12 -8.27
CA LEU A 575 22.28 -4.30 -9.49
C LEU A 575 23.30 -4.77 -10.54
N GLU A 576 24.53 -5.10 -10.12
CA GLU A 576 25.58 -5.66 -10.98
C GLU A 576 25.16 -7.00 -11.59
N LEU A 577 24.65 -7.92 -10.76
CA LEU A 577 24.10 -9.21 -11.19
C LEU A 577 22.96 -9.04 -12.21
N LEU A 578 22.03 -8.11 -11.98
CA LEU A 578 20.91 -7.91 -12.89
C LEU A 578 21.32 -7.21 -14.19
N THR A 579 22.25 -6.24 -14.12
CA THR A 579 22.78 -5.54 -15.32
C THR A 579 23.52 -6.54 -16.23
N LYS A 580 24.34 -7.43 -15.66
CA LYS A 580 24.96 -8.57 -16.36
C LYS A 580 23.92 -9.46 -17.06
N ASN A 581 22.73 -9.60 -16.48
CA ASN A 581 21.61 -10.40 -17.00
C ASN A 581 20.57 -9.58 -17.78
N GLY A 582 20.95 -8.42 -18.34
CA GLY A 582 20.12 -7.68 -19.30
C GLY A 582 19.01 -6.83 -18.71
N LEU A 583 19.14 -6.39 -17.45
CA LEU A 583 18.27 -5.37 -16.86
C LEU A 583 18.55 -3.97 -17.45
N ASP A 584 17.52 -3.27 -17.91
CA ASP A 584 17.63 -1.84 -18.21
C ASP A 584 17.73 -0.99 -16.92
N VAL A 585 18.92 -0.42 -16.70
CA VAL A 585 19.21 0.48 -15.58
C VAL A 585 18.65 1.91 -15.83
N TYR A 586 18.45 2.29 -17.09
CA TYR A 586 17.96 3.61 -17.51
C TYR A 586 16.44 3.73 -17.53
N HIS A 587 15.73 2.62 -17.32
CA HIS A 587 14.27 2.50 -17.37
C HIS A 587 13.54 3.61 -16.60
N VAL A 588 12.52 4.18 -17.25
CA VAL A 588 11.67 5.25 -16.71
C VAL A 588 10.27 4.70 -16.45
N SER A 589 9.85 4.70 -15.18
CA SER A 589 8.50 4.28 -14.81
C SER A 589 7.40 5.23 -15.32
N ARG A 590 6.14 4.79 -15.31
CA ARG A 590 4.99 5.58 -15.80
C ARG A 590 4.83 6.94 -15.06
N ALA A 591 5.44 7.08 -13.89
CA ALA A 591 5.49 8.30 -13.08
C ALA A 591 6.83 9.08 -13.21
N GLY A 592 7.61 8.84 -14.26
CA GLY A 592 8.88 9.53 -14.54
C GLY A 592 10.06 9.12 -13.66
N LYS A 593 9.91 8.17 -12.73
CA LYS A 593 10.97 7.78 -11.78
C LYS A 593 11.95 6.80 -12.41
N THR A 594 13.24 7.07 -12.23
CA THR A 594 14.39 6.19 -12.52
C THR A 594 14.95 5.57 -11.24
N ILE A 595 15.88 4.61 -11.36
CA ILE A 595 16.64 4.08 -10.21
C ILE A 595 17.40 5.18 -9.44
N LEU A 596 18.03 6.13 -10.14
CA LEU A 596 18.77 7.23 -9.51
C LEU A 596 17.84 8.17 -8.75
N TYR A 597 16.70 8.55 -9.34
CA TYR A 597 15.69 9.37 -8.66
C TYR A 597 15.24 8.71 -7.34
N ASN A 598 14.87 7.43 -7.39
CA ASN A 598 14.43 6.70 -6.20
C ASN A 598 15.56 6.56 -5.15
N ALA A 599 16.81 6.33 -5.56
CA ALA A 599 17.95 6.28 -4.65
C ALA A 599 18.18 7.63 -3.93
N CYS A 600 18.00 8.75 -4.63
CA CYS A 600 18.06 10.10 -4.07
C CYS A 600 16.92 10.39 -3.08
N VAL A 601 15.68 9.93 -3.35
CA VAL A 601 14.54 10.03 -2.42
C VAL A 601 14.76 9.18 -1.17
N ASN A 602 15.21 7.95 -1.33
CA ASN A 602 15.43 6.99 -0.23
C ASN A 602 16.76 7.22 0.51
N GLN A 603 17.51 8.25 0.12
CA GLN A 603 18.76 8.72 0.74
C GLN A 603 19.94 7.71 0.69
N SER A 604 19.94 6.80 -0.29
CA SER A 604 20.95 5.74 -0.42
C SER A 604 22.25 6.27 -1.05
N LYS A 605 23.23 6.62 -0.22
CA LYS A 605 24.37 7.46 -0.63
C LYS A 605 25.38 6.72 -1.49
N GLU A 606 25.75 5.50 -1.12
CA GLU A 606 26.74 4.72 -1.86
C GLU A 606 26.15 4.22 -3.17
N LEU A 607 24.84 3.88 -3.18
CA LEU A 607 24.10 3.61 -4.41
C LEU A 607 24.06 4.84 -5.35
N VAL A 608 23.82 6.07 -4.84
CA VAL A 608 23.89 7.29 -5.66
C VAL A 608 25.30 7.54 -6.21
N LYS A 609 26.36 7.39 -5.40
CA LYS A 609 27.75 7.48 -5.89
C LYS A 609 28.04 6.44 -6.97
N TYR A 610 27.59 5.20 -6.76
CA TYR A 610 27.78 4.10 -7.69
C TYR A 610 27.09 4.37 -9.03
N LEU A 611 25.80 4.74 -9.00
CA LEU A 611 25.02 5.07 -10.18
C LEU A 611 25.62 6.24 -10.97
N LEU A 612 26.08 7.31 -10.30
CA LEU A 612 26.73 8.44 -10.96
C LEU A 612 28.12 8.09 -11.53
N LYS A 613 28.86 7.18 -10.89
CA LYS A 613 30.18 6.73 -11.35
C LYS A 613 30.08 5.83 -12.59
N HIS A 614 29.10 4.93 -12.63
CA HIS A 614 29.00 3.86 -13.64
C HIS A 614 27.92 4.09 -14.70
N PHE A 615 26.85 4.82 -14.38
CA PHE A 615 25.71 5.08 -15.27
C PHE A 615 25.38 6.59 -15.37
N PRO A 616 26.35 7.46 -15.74
CA PRO A 616 26.23 8.92 -15.64
C PRO A 616 25.05 9.53 -16.42
N ALA A 617 24.58 8.88 -17.49
CA ALA A 617 23.44 9.34 -18.29
C ALA A 617 22.10 9.40 -17.52
N LEU A 618 21.98 8.74 -16.36
CA LEU A 618 20.80 8.79 -15.47
C LEU A 618 20.42 10.21 -15.00
N VAL A 619 21.31 11.19 -15.14
CA VAL A 619 21.07 12.60 -14.75
C VAL A 619 20.30 13.39 -15.83
N GLY A 620 20.23 12.90 -17.07
CA GLY A 620 19.73 13.67 -18.22
C GLY A 620 18.68 12.97 -19.09
N ILE A 621 17.94 11.98 -18.57
CA ILE A 621 16.95 11.23 -19.36
C ILE A 621 15.73 12.09 -19.65
N GLU A 622 15.37 12.22 -20.94
CA GLU A 622 14.19 12.98 -21.36
C GLU A 622 12.91 12.41 -20.72
N ARG A 623 12.02 13.29 -20.21
CA ARG A 623 10.74 12.94 -19.56
C ARG A 623 10.86 12.18 -18.24
N ALA A 624 12.07 11.94 -17.72
CA ALA A 624 12.28 11.50 -16.36
C ALA A 624 12.16 12.68 -15.36
N LEU A 625 11.94 12.35 -14.08
CA LEU A 625 12.01 13.31 -12.97
C LEU A 625 13.48 13.56 -12.61
N ASP A 626 13.84 14.84 -12.44
CA ASP A 626 15.20 15.27 -12.10
C ASP A 626 15.65 14.69 -10.73
N PRO A 627 16.69 13.85 -10.69
CA PRO A 627 17.18 13.24 -9.46
C PRO A 627 17.89 14.24 -8.53
N THR A 628 18.37 15.38 -9.06
CA THR A 628 19.02 16.44 -8.26
C THR A 628 17.99 17.21 -7.41
N LEU A 629 16.75 17.33 -7.90
CA LEU A 629 15.62 17.91 -7.16
C LEU A 629 14.93 16.91 -6.21
N ALA A 630 15.30 15.63 -6.26
CA ALA A 630 14.62 14.55 -5.54
C ALA A 630 15.02 14.45 -4.06
N SER A 631 16.21 14.92 -3.69
CA SER A 631 16.73 14.78 -2.32
C SER A 631 16.74 16.11 -1.55
N LYS A 632 16.65 16.01 -0.23
CA LYS A 632 16.87 17.12 0.72
C LYS A 632 18.09 16.87 1.60
N SER A 633 19.01 16.02 1.14
CA SER A 633 20.21 15.62 1.89
C SER A 633 21.43 16.35 1.36
N GLU A 634 22.05 17.20 2.19
CA GLU A 634 23.27 17.95 1.86
C GLU A 634 24.39 17.03 1.35
N MET A 635 24.50 15.82 1.91
CA MET A 635 25.48 14.82 1.47
C MET A 635 25.22 14.29 0.05
N ILE A 636 23.96 14.21 -0.40
CA ILE A 636 23.63 13.79 -1.77
C ILE A 636 23.85 14.95 -2.75
N ASN A 637 23.52 16.18 -2.34
CA ASN A 637 23.82 17.38 -3.13
C ASN A 637 25.33 17.52 -3.35
N ALA A 638 26.15 17.33 -2.31
CA ALA A 638 27.61 17.34 -2.41
C ALA A 638 28.17 16.24 -3.35
N ILE A 639 27.51 15.07 -3.44
CA ILE A 639 27.87 14.03 -4.42
C ILE A 639 27.56 14.50 -5.85
N PHE A 640 26.41 15.14 -6.09
CA PHE A 640 26.07 15.72 -7.40
C PHE A 640 27.01 16.87 -7.79
N ASP A 641 27.42 17.71 -6.86
CA ASP A 641 28.34 18.82 -7.14
C ASP A 641 29.76 18.32 -7.41
N ASP A 642 30.21 17.27 -6.72
CA ASP A 642 31.46 16.59 -7.05
C ASP A 642 31.42 15.93 -8.45
N PHE A 643 30.30 15.29 -8.80
CA PHE A 643 30.04 14.73 -10.12
C PHE A 643 30.09 15.81 -11.23
N LYS A 644 29.37 16.93 -11.05
CA LYS A 644 29.39 18.07 -11.99
C LYS A 644 30.80 18.65 -12.18
N ARG A 645 31.57 18.83 -11.10
CA ARG A 645 32.98 19.28 -11.16
C ARG A 645 33.88 18.30 -11.91
N LYS A 646 33.61 16.99 -11.82
CA LYS A 646 34.37 15.95 -12.53
C LYS A 646 34.04 15.89 -14.02
N MET A 647 32.78 16.04 -14.41
CA MET A 647 32.40 16.13 -15.84
C MET A 647 32.99 17.38 -16.48
N SER A 648 32.78 18.57 -15.89
CA SER A 648 33.34 19.83 -16.42
C SER A 648 34.88 19.85 -16.54
N LYS A 649 35.59 18.96 -15.84
CA LYS A 649 37.03 18.73 -16.04
C LYS A 649 37.36 17.78 -17.20
N ARG A 650 36.53 16.76 -17.48
CA ARG A 650 36.67 15.89 -18.66
C ARG A 650 36.35 16.63 -19.94
N ASP A 651 35.25 17.39 -19.96
CA ASP A 651 34.80 18.17 -21.12
C ASP A 651 35.86 19.20 -21.55
N LYS A 652 36.68 19.68 -20.60
CA LYS A 652 37.79 20.61 -20.85
C LYS A 652 39.10 19.93 -21.29
N VAL A 653 39.24 18.62 -21.14
CA VAL A 653 40.40 17.85 -21.64
C VAL A 653 40.10 17.36 -23.06
N HIS A 654 38.90 16.84 -23.32
CA HIS A 654 38.44 16.47 -24.68
C HIS A 654 38.08 17.66 -25.58
N ALA A 655 38.41 18.89 -25.15
CA ALA A 655 38.36 20.11 -25.96
C ALA A 655 39.76 20.73 -26.17
N THR A 656 40.82 20.00 -25.81
CA THR A 656 42.23 20.39 -25.98
C THR A 656 43.09 19.33 -26.68
N ASP A 657 42.47 18.20 -27.07
CA ASP A 657 42.99 17.17 -27.98
C ASP A 657 42.27 17.29 -29.34
#